data_AF-A0A1D2I3T8-F1
#
_entry.id   AF-A0A1D2I3T8-F1
#
_cell.length_a   1.000
_cell.length_b   1.000
_cell.length_c   1.000
_cell.angle_alpha   90.00
_cell.angle_beta   90.00
_cell.angle_gamma   90.00
#
_symmetry.space_group_name_H-M   'P 1'
#
loop_
_entity.id
_entity.type
_entity.pdbx_description
1 polymer ?
#
loop_
_entity_poly.entity_id
_entity_poly.type
_entity_poly.pdbx_seq_one_letter_code
_entity_poly.pdbx_strand_id
1 'polypeptide(L)'
;MEPMLDAFREVAEQLTYTEPVIPVVSNVTGEVADPALLCSAEYWVRHVRDTVRFADGVGALNGAGANAFLEIGPGAVLTALTRQTLGDEADAVAAPALRARHDEQTTLLTGLAELHVAGVRVDWAAWFEGTGARRTDVPTYPWQHRAYWPRPLAFAGDVAGAGLTPAEHPLLGAAVSLAGTSGVLLTGRVSLRTHPWLTDHTMGGMVLFPATGFLELAVRAGDQVGCGRVQELTLTTPLVLDARSAVAVQVRVGAPDESGGRELGIHSRSADAPDEPWTQHAAGVLVPDERQVEFDAAQWPPQGAEPLDLTGFYERTEYGPLFQGLRAAWARGEEVFAELELPGRADDAELFALHPALLTAALHAVEFVELKDADQGLLPFSWSGVSLHASGAARLRVRLAKAGEDTVSIAAVDPAGRPVLSVEALALRPSSAARLLGPGAAGRPAAPAARAARPAATVSTVPVRAADTASFLDRLTTFGAAEQEHALHDLVVTCAAELLGHPDTSEVDPERDFLELGFDSLISIELRRRLSEATGLQLPASIVYDSGSPNGLTSWLLTELGAQGGGSVSRGGVPGGPVENDSMERLFLDGIAQGKTREAQRMLATVAALRPTFEATAELEDLPWPVTLAEGPAASRLVCVSAPTANGGVHQYAQLSAHFRGSRDVAALPLVGFATGEALPAGPEAAARVIAESALQAADGQPFVLVGHSSGGSLAYAAAGVLETTWGIRPAAVVLLDTLSIQHKNDEGMDFSGMMRFNFTAVDDSPVRLTNSRLSAMGRWMVLLNALDVHPTTAPVLEIKCTRALIEGVPAPDADTLHEPLVPSATVRPVDADHLSLIREDSAKAAALMEEWLTALEESAVSAQ
;
A
#
# COMPACT_ATOMS: atom_id res chain seq x y z
N MET A 1 -1.99 -47.26 -60.56
CA MET A 1 -0.77 -48.02 -60.27
C MET A 1 -0.71 -49.40 -60.94
N GLU A 2 -1.82 -49.93 -61.49
CA GLU A 2 -1.89 -51.32 -61.99
C GLU A 2 -0.71 -51.81 -62.86
N PRO A 3 -0.26 -51.07 -63.90
CA PRO A 3 0.75 -51.60 -64.83
C PRO A 3 2.16 -51.79 -64.24
N MET A 4 2.45 -51.21 -63.08
CA MET A 4 3.76 -51.30 -62.43
C MET A 4 3.82 -52.30 -61.28
N LEU A 5 2.70 -52.90 -60.87
CA LEU A 5 2.62 -53.68 -59.63
C LEU A 5 3.48 -54.95 -59.67
N ASP A 6 3.54 -55.65 -60.80
CA ASP A 6 4.34 -56.88 -60.92
C ASP A 6 5.84 -56.58 -60.79
N ALA A 7 6.33 -55.54 -61.48
CA ALA A 7 7.72 -55.11 -61.36
C ALA A 7 8.04 -54.57 -59.96
N PHE A 8 7.10 -53.84 -59.33
CA PHE A 8 7.27 -53.35 -57.96
C PHE A 8 7.31 -54.51 -56.94
N ARG A 9 6.48 -55.54 -57.15
CA ARG A 9 6.46 -56.78 -56.35
C ARG A 9 7.79 -57.51 -56.42
N GLU A 10 8.34 -57.70 -57.61
CA GLU A 10 9.64 -58.36 -57.80
C GLU A 10 10.75 -57.65 -57.00
N VAL A 11 10.72 -56.32 -56.91
CA VAL A 11 11.66 -55.54 -56.10
C VAL A 11 11.35 -55.65 -54.61
N ALA A 12 10.09 -55.56 -54.21
CA ALA A 12 9.67 -55.65 -52.81
C ALA A 12 10.04 -57.02 -52.19
N GLU A 13 9.90 -58.11 -52.95
CA GLU A 13 10.26 -59.46 -52.51
C GLU A 13 11.77 -59.67 -52.28
N GLN A 14 12.62 -58.77 -52.81
CA GLN A 14 14.06 -58.79 -52.58
C GLN A 14 14.47 -58.08 -51.27
N LEU A 15 13.56 -57.36 -50.63
CA LEU A 15 13.84 -56.62 -49.40
C LEU A 15 13.74 -57.55 -48.18
N THR A 16 14.62 -57.31 -47.21
CA THR A 16 14.51 -57.94 -45.89
C THR A 16 13.65 -57.05 -45.01
N TYR A 17 12.54 -57.60 -44.53
CA TYR A 17 11.64 -56.89 -43.62
C TYR A 17 11.95 -57.22 -42.17
N THR A 18 11.94 -56.20 -41.33
CA THR A 18 12.12 -56.32 -39.88
C THR A 18 10.83 -55.88 -39.19
N GLU A 19 10.52 -56.53 -38.07
CA GLU A 19 9.37 -56.17 -37.25
C GLU A 19 9.47 -54.71 -36.79
N PRO A 20 8.42 -53.88 -36.97
CA PRO A 20 8.42 -52.51 -36.51
C PRO A 20 8.48 -52.43 -34.99
N VAL A 21 9.41 -51.62 -34.49
CA VAL A 21 9.57 -51.36 -33.04
C VAL A 21 8.60 -50.30 -32.52
N ILE A 22 7.96 -49.54 -33.41
CA ILE A 22 6.91 -48.57 -33.10
C ILE A 22 5.60 -49.11 -33.71
N PRO A 23 4.50 -49.22 -32.95
CA PRO A 23 3.21 -49.62 -33.49
C PRO A 23 2.80 -48.72 -34.67
N VAL A 24 2.31 -49.33 -35.75
CA VAL A 24 1.92 -48.63 -36.97
C VAL A 24 0.45 -48.89 -37.24
N VAL A 25 -0.33 -47.83 -37.47
CA VAL A 25 -1.68 -47.95 -38.02
C VAL A 25 -1.57 -48.05 -39.54
N SER A 26 -2.14 -49.11 -40.13
CA SER A 26 -2.06 -49.30 -41.57
C SER A 26 -3.01 -48.33 -42.28
N ASN A 27 -2.47 -47.60 -43.24
CA ASN A 27 -3.26 -46.75 -44.12
C ASN A 27 -4.12 -47.54 -45.13
N VAL A 28 -3.98 -48.87 -45.21
CA VAL A 28 -4.83 -49.73 -46.04
C VAL A 28 -6.01 -50.27 -45.24
N THR A 29 -5.78 -50.69 -43.99
CA THR A 29 -6.84 -51.27 -43.15
C THR A 29 -7.54 -50.24 -42.29
N GLY A 30 -6.87 -49.14 -41.92
CA GLY A 30 -7.39 -48.13 -40.98
C GLY A 30 -7.27 -48.54 -39.51
N GLU A 31 -6.54 -49.62 -39.20
CA GLU A 31 -6.41 -50.20 -37.86
C GLU A 31 -4.93 -50.42 -37.50
N VAL A 32 -4.63 -50.63 -36.21
CA VAL A 32 -3.29 -51.02 -35.74
C VAL A 32 -2.88 -52.30 -36.45
N ALA A 33 -1.78 -52.25 -37.19
CA ALA A 33 -1.34 -53.36 -38.03
C ALA A 33 -0.70 -54.46 -37.18
N ASP A 34 -1.02 -55.71 -37.52
CA ASP A 34 -0.20 -56.85 -37.10
C ASP A 34 1.20 -56.68 -37.71
N PRO A 35 2.30 -56.74 -36.92
CA PRO A 35 3.65 -56.61 -37.44
C PRO A 35 3.95 -57.55 -38.62
N ALA A 36 3.39 -58.77 -38.62
CA ALA A 36 3.56 -59.73 -39.71
C ALA A 36 2.96 -59.26 -41.04
N LEU A 37 1.91 -58.43 -40.99
CA LEU A 37 1.30 -57.83 -42.18
C LEU A 37 2.28 -56.87 -42.86
N LEU A 38 2.94 -56.01 -42.09
CA LEU A 38 3.87 -55.00 -42.60
C LEU A 38 5.19 -55.59 -43.10
N CYS A 39 5.56 -56.77 -42.58
CA CYS A 39 6.74 -57.51 -43.01
C CYS A 39 6.52 -58.36 -44.27
N SER A 40 5.47 -58.08 -45.05
CA SER A 40 5.16 -58.79 -46.29
C SER A 40 5.28 -57.88 -47.52
N ALA A 41 5.91 -58.37 -48.60
CA ALA A 41 5.96 -57.63 -49.87
C ALA A 41 4.57 -57.37 -50.46
N GLU A 42 3.63 -58.32 -50.28
CA GLU A 42 2.24 -58.18 -50.70
C GLU A 42 1.56 -56.94 -50.08
N TYR A 43 1.81 -56.66 -48.80
CA TYR A 43 1.24 -55.49 -48.15
C TYR A 43 1.66 -54.19 -48.84
N TRP A 44 2.92 -54.04 -49.23
CA TRP A 44 3.41 -52.82 -49.87
C TRP A 44 2.89 -52.66 -51.30
N VAL A 45 2.72 -53.77 -52.04
CA VAL A 45 2.06 -53.77 -53.36
C VAL A 45 0.59 -53.34 -53.23
N ARG A 46 -0.09 -53.79 -52.17
CA ARG A 46 -1.45 -53.31 -51.86
C ARG A 46 -1.47 -51.86 -51.41
N HIS A 47 -0.53 -51.43 -50.57
CA HIS A 47 -0.46 -50.06 -50.05
C HIS A 47 -0.35 -49.01 -51.16
N VAL A 48 0.39 -49.30 -52.23
CA VAL A 48 0.52 -48.38 -53.37
C VAL A 48 -0.71 -48.40 -54.30
N ARG A 49 -1.58 -49.41 -54.20
CA ARG A 49 -2.74 -49.62 -55.07
C ARG A 49 -4.08 -49.24 -54.42
N ASP A 50 -4.30 -49.70 -53.19
CA ASP A 50 -5.56 -49.61 -52.45
C ASP A 50 -5.78 -48.19 -51.90
N THR A 51 -7.02 -47.86 -51.54
CA THR A 51 -7.38 -46.52 -51.02
C THR A 51 -6.79 -46.26 -49.64
N VAL A 52 -6.21 -45.06 -49.46
CA VAL A 52 -5.69 -44.59 -48.17
C VAL A 52 -6.82 -44.26 -47.20
N ARG A 53 -6.92 -45.01 -46.10
CA ARG A 53 -7.91 -44.84 -45.02
C ARG A 53 -7.42 -43.89 -43.93
N PHE A 54 -7.08 -42.65 -44.29
CA PHE A 54 -6.45 -41.67 -43.39
C PHE A 54 -7.31 -41.33 -42.17
N ALA A 55 -8.59 -41.00 -42.37
CA ALA A 55 -9.48 -40.61 -41.27
C ALA A 55 -9.71 -41.76 -40.28
N ASP A 56 -9.90 -42.99 -40.80
CA ASP A 56 -10.00 -44.19 -39.96
C ASP A 56 -8.71 -44.41 -39.16
N GLY A 57 -7.55 -44.17 -39.79
CA GLY A 57 -6.26 -44.31 -39.12
C GLY A 57 -6.05 -43.29 -37.99
N VAL A 58 -6.42 -42.03 -38.19
CA VAL A 58 -6.40 -41.00 -37.14
C VAL A 58 -7.36 -41.36 -36.00
N GLY A 59 -8.56 -41.85 -36.32
CA GLY A 59 -9.52 -42.33 -35.34
C GLY A 59 -9.00 -43.53 -34.54
N ALA A 60 -8.32 -44.48 -35.18
CA ALA A 60 -7.70 -45.63 -34.52
C ALA A 60 -6.55 -45.22 -33.60
N LEU A 61 -5.72 -44.24 -34.01
CA LEU A 61 -4.67 -43.69 -33.16
C LEU A 61 -5.25 -43.01 -31.90
N ASN A 62 -6.28 -42.17 -32.07
CA ASN A 62 -6.95 -41.53 -30.94
C ASN A 62 -7.64 -42.56 -30.03
N GLY A 63 -8.30 -43.56 -30.60
CA GLY A 63 -8.91 -44.67 -29.85
C GLY A 63 -7.89 -45.53 -29.10
N ALA A 64 -6.64 -45.58 -29.57
CA ALA A 64 -5.51 -46.22 -28.88
C ALA A 64 -4.86 -45.32 -27.80
N GLY A 65 -5.37 -44.10 -27.59
CA GLY A 65 -4.92 -43.15 -26.56
C GLY A 65 -3.92 -42.10 -27.05
N ALA A 66 -3.69 -41.99 -28.37
CA ALA A 66 -2.84 -40.92 -28.91
C ALA A 66 -3.60 -39.58 -28.94
N ASN A 67 -3.12 -38.60 -28.20
CA ASN A 67 -3.66 -37.23 -28.14
C ASN A 67 -2.70 -36.17 -28.70
N ALA A 68 -1.58 -36.59 -29.31
CA ALA A 68 -0.59 -35.70 -29.90
C ALA A 68 -0.13 -36.23 -31.27
N PHE A 69 -0.20 -35.38 -32.29
CA PHE A 69 0.08 -35.72 -33.68
C PHE A 69 1.12 -34.78 -34.28
N LEU A 70 2.21 -35.34 -34.83
CA LEU A 70 3.23 -34.59 -35.56
C LEU A 70 3.20 -34.97 -37.04
N GLU A 71 2.92 -34.02 -37.93
CA GLU A 71 3.04 -34.23 -39.38
C GLU A 71 4.49 -34.15 -39.82
N ILE A 72 5.05 -35.30 -40.23
CA ILE A 72 6.39 -35.39 -40.80
C ILE A 72 6.29 -35.27 -42.32
N GLY A 73 6.69 -34.13 -42.85
CA GLY A 73 6.69 -33.85 -44.28
C GLY A 73 6.92 -32.38 -44.56
N PRO A 74 7.04 -31.96 -45.83
CA PRO A 74 7.36 -30.58 -46.21
C PRO A 74 6.17 -29.59 -46.07
N GLY A 75 5.08 -29.99 -45.44
CA GLY A 75 3.83 -29.22 -45.39
C GLY A 75 3.02 -29.48 -44.11
N ALA A 76 1.85 -28.85 -44.05
CA ALA A 76 0.93 -28.89 -42.91
C ALA A 76 -0.49 -29.37 -43.30
N VAL A 77 -0.60 -30.12 -44.40
CA VAL A 77 -1.91 -30.51 -44.95
C VAL A 77 -2.55 -31.57 -44.07
N LEU A 78 -1.77 -32.55 -43.61
CA LEU A 78 -2.30 -33.62 -42.76
C LEU A 78 -2.65 -33.10 -41.37
N THR A 79 -1.98 -32.07 -40.87
CA THR A 79 -2.26 -31.40 -39.61
C THR A 79 -3.69 -30.86 -39.60
N ALA A 80 -4.08 -30.17 -40.68
CA ALA A 80 -5.44 -29.66 -40.82
C ALA A 80 -6.47 -30.79 -40.95
N LEU A 81 -6.17 -31.84 -41.73
CA LEU A 81 -7.05 -33.00 -41.90
C LEU A 81 -7.21 -33.81 -40.59
N THR A 82 -6.16 -33.91 -39.78
CA THR A 82 -6.19 -34.55 -38.46
C THR A 82 -7.13 -33.80 -37.52
N ARG A 83 -7.00 -32.46 -37.42
CA ARG A 83 -7.91 -31.62 -36.62
C ARG A 83 -9.36 -31.77 -37.09
N GLN A 84 -9.59 -31.75 -38.40
CA GLN A 84 -10.92 -31.95 -38.97
C GLN A 84 -11.50 -33.34 -38.66
N THR A 85 -10.66 -34.38 -38.62
CA THR A 85 -11.09 -35.75 -38.33
C THR A 85 -11.46 -35.93 -36.86
N LEU A 86 -10.70 -35.31 -35.95
CA LEU A 86 -10.91 -35.42 -34.51
C LEU A 86 -12.02 -34.49 -33.98
N GLY A 87 -12.23 -33.34 -34.64
CA GLY A 87 -13.18 -32.31 -34.21
C GLY A 87 -12.66 -31.44 -33.07
N ASP A 88 -13.32 -30.31 -32.83
CA ASP A 88 -12.88 -29.29 -31.86
C ASP A 88 -13.06 -29.70 -30.38
N GLU A 89 -13.87 -30.73 -30.11
CA GLU A 89 -14.08 -31.26 -28.74
C GLU A 89 -13.03 -32.30 -28.32
N ALA A 90 -12.17 -32.74 -29.25
CA ALA A 90 -11.10 -33.67 -28.91
C ALA A 90 -9.96 -32.94 -28.19
N ASP A 91 -9.60 -33.42 -26.99
CA ASP A 91 -8.43 -32.97 -26.24
C ASP A 91 -7.14 -33.51 -26.90
N ALA A 92 -6.84 -33.02 -28.10
CA ALA A 92 -5.73 -33.47 -28.93
C ALA A 92 -4.99 -32.32 -29.63
N VAL A 93 -3.67 -32.40 -29.66
CA VAL A 93 -2.80 -31.44 -30.36
C VAL A 93 -2.31 -32.01 -31.68
N ALA A 94 -2.28 -31.19 -32.73
CA ALA A 94 -1.68 -31.55 -34.02
C ALA A 94 -0.76 -30.43 -34.49
N ALA A 95 0.52 -30.76 -34.75
CA ALA A 95 1.55 -29.81 -35.14
C ALA A 95 2.29 -30.28 -36.42
N PRO A 96 2.70 -29.37 -37.31
CA PRO A 96 3.52 -29.72 -38.47
C PRO A 96 5.02 -29.61 -38.17
N ALA A 97 5.82 -30.53 -38.69
CA ALA A 97 7.29 -30.44 -38.59
C ALA A 97 7.86 -29.38 -39.54
N LEU A 98 7.26 -29.18 -40.72
CA LEU A 98 7.64 -28.15 -41.68
C LEU A 98 6.42 -27.50 -42.33
N ARG A 99 6.62 -26.30 -42.89
CA ARG A 99 5.62 -25.59 -43.69
C ARG A 99 6.29 -25.02 -44.92
N ALA A 100 5.67 -25.25 -46.09
CA ALA A 100 6.15 -24.66 -47.33
C ALA A 100 6.26 -23.13 -47.20
N ARG A 101 7.38 -22.57 -47.68
CA ARG A 101 7.70 -21.12 -47.66
C ARG A 101 7.86 -20.52 -46.25
N HIS A 102 8.12 -21.33 -45.24
CA HIS A 102 8.49 -20.88 -43.89
C HIS A 102 9.89 -21.35 -43.54
N ASP A 103 10.52 -20.69 -42.57
CA ASP A 103 11.81 -21.13 -42.05
C ASP A 103 11.69 -22.50 -41.39
N GLU A 104 12.57 -23.44 -41.79
CA GLU A 104 12.50 -24.84 -41.39
C GLU A 104 12.79 -25.00 -39.89
N GLN A 105 13.80 -24.30 -39.37
CA GLN A 105 14.19 -24.37 -37.96
C GLN A 105 13.12 -23.81 -37.04
N THR A 106 12.59 -22.63 -37.39
CA THR A 106 11.52 -21.97 -36.64
C THR A 106 10.27 -22.84 -36.62
N THR A 107 9.88 -23.38 -37.78
CA THR A 107 8.67 -24.21 -37.87
C THR A 107 8.78 -25.48 -37.02
N LEU A 108 9.92 -26.17 -37.09
CA LEU A 108 10.17 -27.37 -36.29
C LEU A 108 10.19 -27.03 -34.79
N LEU A 109 10.86 -25.95 -34.39
CA LEU A 109 10.94 -25.53 -33.00
C LEU A 109 9.56 -25.13 -32.44
N THR A 110 8.75 -24.40 -33.21
CA THR A 110 7.37 -24.07 -32.84
C THR A 110 6.52 -25.33 -32.70
N GLY A 111 6.63 -26.29 -33.63
CA GLY A 111 5.90 -27.55 -33.54
C GLY A 111 6.29 -28.38 -32.32
N LEU A 112 7.58 -28.45 -31.98
CA LEU A 112 8.05 -29.11 -30.77
C LEU A 112 7.59 -28.38 -29.49
N ALA A 113 7.54 -27.05 -29.49
CA ALA A 113 7.03 -26.26 -28.38
C ALA A 113 5.52 -26.47 -28.16
N GLU A 114 4.72 -26.52 -29.23
CA GLU A 114 3.28 -26.83 -29.17
C GLU A 114 3.05 -28.21 -28.53
N LEU A 115 3.82 -29.22 -28.94
CA LEU A 115 3.76 -30.56 -28.35
C LEU A 115 4.20 -30.55 -26.87
N HIS A 116 5.23 -29.78 -26.53
CA HIS A 116 5.74 -29.68 -25.16
C HIS A 116 4.70 -29.08 -24.19
N VAL A 117 4.04 -27.99 -24.60
CA VAL A 117 2.97 -27.35 -23.81
C VAL A 117 1.77 -28.27 -23.64
N ALA A 118 1.48 -29.11 -24.64
CA ALA A 118 0.45 -30.15 -24.56
C ALA A 118 0.86 -31.37 -23.70
N GLY A 119 2.05 -31.35 -23.07
CA GLY A 119 2.52 -32.39 -22.15
C GLY A 119 3.39 -33.48 -22.79
N VAL A 120 3.74 -33.36 -24.07
CA VAL A 120 4.70 -34.28 -24.70
C VAL A 120 6.11 -33.99 -24.19
N ARG A 121 6.82 -35.04 -23.76
CA ARG A 121 8.21 -34.90 -23.34
C ARG A 121 9.12 -34.70 -24.56
N VAL A 122 9.65 -33.49 -24.68
CA VAL A 122 10.68 -33.14 -25.67
C VAL A 122 12.05 -33.13 -25.00
N ASP A 123 13.03 -33.80 -25.61
CA ASP A 123 14.41 -33.75 -25.15
C ASP A 123 15.12 -32.50 -25.68
N TRP A 124 14.96 -31.40 -24.94
CA TRP A 124 15.62 -30.13 -25.26
C TRP A 124 17.15 -30.21 -25.17
N ALA A 125 17.71 -31.16 -24.41
CA ALA A 125 19.17 -31.31 -24.32
C ALA A 125 19.75 -31.78 -25.66
N ALA A 126 19.09 -32.72 -26.32
CA ALA A 126 19.48 -33.18 -27.66
C ALA A 126 19.40 -32.06 -28.71
N TRP A 127 18.44 -31.13 -28.58
CA TRP A 127 18.31 -29.99 -29.48
C TRP A 127 19.47 -28.99 -29.36
N PHE A 128 19.96 -28.77 -28.14
CA PHE A 128 21.03 -27.80 -27.87
C PHE A 128 22.44 -28.42 -27.87
N GLU A 129 22.57 -29.73 -28.09
CA GLU A 129 23.87 -30.41 -28.13
C GLU A 129 24.79 -29.80 -29.20
N GLY A 130 26.03 -29.46 -28.81
CA GLY A 130 27.02 -28.86 -29.72
C GLY A 130 26.81 -27.37 -30.05
N THR A 131 25.75 -26.73 -29.57
CA THR A 131 25.47 -25.30 -29.86
C THR A 131 26.18 -24.31 -28.92
N GLY A 132 26.65 -24.79 -27.76
CA GLY A 132 27.22 -23.94 -26.71
C GLY A 132 26.19 -23.23 -25.82
N ALA A 133 24.90 -23.50 -26.02
CA ALA A 133 23.82 -22.97 -25.17
C ALA A 133 23.99 -23.40 -23.70
N ARG A 134 23.63 -22.50 -22.79
CA ARG A 134 23.68 -22.72 -21.34
C ARG A 134 22.28 -22.56 -20.75
N ARG A 135 21.96 -23.37 -19.73
CA ARG A 135 20.75 -23.14 -18.94
C ARG A 135 21.00 -21.91 -18.06
N THR A 136 20.06 -20.98 -18.12
CA THR A 136 20.02 -19.79 -17.28
C THR A 136 18.80 -19.91 -16.39
N ASP A 137 18.95 -19.60 -15.10
CA ASP A 137 17.82 -19.55 -14.19
C ASP A 137 16.94 -18.35 -14.56
N VAL A 138 15.65 -18.62 -14.70
CA VAL A 138 14.61 -17.60 -14.87
C VAL A 138 13.85 -17.47 -13.55
N PRO A 139 13.17 -16.33 -13.31
CA PRO A 139 12.33 -16.16 -12.12
C PRO A 139 11.42 -17.36 -11.89
N THR A 140 11.32 -17.78 -10.64
CA THR A 140 10.61 -19.01 -10.28
C THR A 140 9.09 -18.89 -10.47
N TYR A 141 8.37 -19.99 -10.20
CA TYR A 141 6.91 -20.03 -10.31
C TYR A 141 6.26 -18.84 -9.58
N PRO A 142 5.46 -18.00 -10.26
CA PRO A 142 4.80 -16.85 -9.63
C PRO A 142 3.66 -17.36 -8.73
N TRP A 143 3.98 -17.57 -7.46
CA TRP A 143 2.98 -17.99 -6.46
C TRP A 143 1.87 -16.93 -6.35
N GLN A 144 0.62 -17.34 -6.13
CA GLN A 144 -0.56 -16.44 -6.07
C GLN A 144 -0.55 -15.42 -4.91
N HIS A 145 0.46 -15.45 -4.03
CA HIS A 145 0.72 -14.51 -2.92
C HIS A 145 -0.51 -14.02 -2.14
N ARG A 146 -1.50 -14.89 -1.90
CA ARG A 146 -2.66 -14.55 -1.06
C ARG A 146 -2.27 -14.44 0.41
N ALA A 147 -2.50 -13.28 1.02
CA ALA A 147 -2.20 -13.00 2.42
C ALA A 147 -3.27 -13.60 3.35
N TYR A 148 -2.85 -14.48 4.26
CA TYR A 148 -3.69 -15.09 5.29
C TYR A 148 -3.20 -14.67 6.70
N TRP A 149 -3.36 -13.37 7.07
CA TRP A 149 -2.93 -12.81 8.36
C TRP A 149 -4.11 -12.22 9.19
N PRO A 150 -4.13 -12.32 10.54
CA PRO A 150 -5.21 -11.79 11.38
C PRO A 150 -5.15 -10.25 11.59
N ARG A 151 -6.30 -9.55 11.56
CA ARG A 151 -6.44 -8.09 11.81
C ARG A 151 -6.58 -7.76 13.31
N PRO A 152 -5.82 -6.81 13.89
CA PRO A 152 -6.03 -6.35 15.26
C PRO A 152 -7.13 -5.27 15.32
N LEU A 153 -8.10 -5.44 16.23
CA LEU A 153 -9.02 -4.37 16.65
C LEU A 153 -8.23 -3.22 17.29
N ALA A 154 -8.71 -1.98 17.13
CA ALA A 154 -8.12 -0.77 17.73
C ALA A 154 -8.36 -0.72 19.25
N PHE A 155 -7.82 -1.68 20.00
CA PHE A 155 -7.57 -1.46 21.42
C PHE A 155 -6.35 -0.55 21.55
N ALA A 156 -6.43 0.43 22.44
CA ALA A 156 -5.25 1.15 22.89
C ALA A 156 -4.17 0.11 23.26
N GLY A 157 -2.94 0.31 22.78
CA GLY A 157 -1.80 -0.52 23.21
C GLY A 157 -1.74 -0.58 24.74
N ASP A 158 -1.11 -1.63 25.29
CA ASP A 158 -1.14 -1.93 26.73
C ASP A 158 -0.88 -0.68 27.62
N VAL A 159 -1.96 -0.05 28.08
CA VAL A 159 -1.92 1.13 28.96
C VAL A 159 -1.57 0.73 30.40
N ALA A 160 -1.62 -0.58 30.73
CA ALA A 160 -1.24 -1.08 32.04
C ALA A 160 0.25 -0.91 32.30
N GLY A 161 1.10 -0.95 31.26
CA GLY A 161 2.52 -0.62 31.36
C GLY A 161 2.80 0.81 31.85
N ALA A 162 1.88 1.74 31.62
CA ALA A 162 1.92 3.12 32.13
C ALA A 162 1.23 3.28 33.51
N GLY A 163 0.84 2.18 34.17
CA GLY A 163 0.11 2.18 35.44
C GLY A 163 -1.36 2.61 35.32
N LEU A 164 -1.92 2.62 34.10
CA LEU A 164 -3.32 2.98 33.85
C LEU A 164 -4.17 1.73 33.65
N THR A 165 -5.47 1.81 33.91
CA THR A 165 -6.38 0.67 33.66
C THR A 165 -6.91 0.75 32.23
N PRO A 166 -6.95 -0.33 31.43
CA PRO A 166 -7.63 -0.31 30.14
C PRO A 166 -9.11 0.07 30.31
N ALA A 167 -9.61 0.97 29.47
CA ALA A 167 -11.03 1.34 29.51
C ALA A 167 -11.93 0.36 28.74
N GLU A 168 -11.37 -0.65 28.09
CA GLU A 168 -12.08 -1.72 27.34
C GLU A 168 -13.19 -1.19 26.40
N HIS A 169 -12.93 -0.08 25.70
CA HIS A 169 -13.94 0.58 24.88
C HIS A 169 -13.32 1.18 23.60
N PRO A 170 -13.96 1.08 22.42
CA PRO A 170 -13.33 1.51 21.17
C PRO A 170 -12.94 2.99 21.09
N LEU A 171 -13.64 3.87 21.82
CA LEU A 171 -13.36 5.31 21.87
C LEU A 171 -12.55 5.75 23.09
N LEU A 172 -12.25 4.85 24.04
CA LEU A 172 -11.53 5.16 25.28
C LEU A 172 -10.42 4.14 25.50
N GLY A 173 -9.17 4.63 25.59
CA GLY A 173 -8.01 3.76 25.76
C GLY A 173 -7.71 3.40 27.22
N ALA A 174 -7.89 4.35 28.13
CA ALA A 174 -7.52 4.17 29.54
C ALA A 174 -8.52 4.81 30.50
N ALA A 175 -8.60 4.25 31.71
CA ALA A 175 -9.25 4.77 32.90
C ALA A 175 -8.19 5.03 33.98
N VAL A 176 -8.26 6.20 34.60
CA VAL A 176 -7.32 6.70 35.60
C VAL A 176 -8.07 7.04 36.87
N SER A 177 -7.72 6.38 37.98
CA SER A 177 -8.24 6.75 39.31
C SER A 177 -7.42 7.92 39.86
N LEU A 178 -8.08 8.99 40.29
CA LEU A 178 -7.41 10.21 40.76
C LEU A 178 -7.06 10.10 42.25
N ALA A 179 -5.77 9.92 42.57
CA ALA A 179 -5.30 9.79 43.95
C ALA A 179 -5.79 10.92 44.87
N GLY A 180 -6.24 10.56 46.08
CA GLY A 180 -6.78 11.51 47.06
C GLY A 180 -8.23 11.95 46.79
N THR A 181 -8.83 11.54 45.66
CA THR A 181 -10.24 11.73 45.35
C THR A 181 -10.87 10.39 44.96
N SER A 182 -12.18 10.25 45.08
CA SER A 182 -12.89 9.07 44.53
C SER A 182 -13.33 9.28 43.07
N GLY A 183 -12.64 10.18 42.35
CA GLY A 183 -12.92 10.52 40.96
C GLY A 183 -12.14 9.65 39.97
N VAL A 184 -12.68 9.52 38.76
CA VAL A 184 -12.12 8.74 37.67
C VAL A 184 -12.04 9.60 36.42
N LEU A 185 -10.98 9.44 35.63
CA LEU A 185 -10.80 10.06 34.33
C LEU A 185 -10.64 8.96 33.28
N LEU A 186 -11.54 8.87 32.32
CA LEU A 186 -11.35 8.03 31.13
C LEU A 186 -10.80 8.89 30.01
N THR A 187 -9.88 8.36 29.22
CA THR A 187 -9.20 9.10 28.15
C THR A 187 -9.07 8.25 26.90
N GLY A 188 -9.19 8.89 25.73
CA GLY A 188 -9.09 8.25 24.44
C GLY A 188 -8.62 9.21 23.35
N ARG A 189 -8.37 8.67 22.15
CA ARG A 189 -8.06 9.44 20.95
C ARG A 189 -9.04 9.01 19.86
N VAL A 190 -9.77 9.97 19.31
CA VAL A 190 -10.78 9.75 18.26
C VAL A 190 -10.30 10.43 16.99
N SER A 191 -10.33 9.71 15.87
CA SER A 191 -9.99 10.26 14.55
C SER A 191 -10.72 9.50 13.45
N LEU A 192 -10.96 10.13 12.31
CA LEU A 192 -11.58 9.45 11.16
C LEU A 192 -10.67 8.37 10.55
N ARG A 193 -9.36 8.37 10.88
CA ARG A 193 -8.42 7.32 10.45
C ARG A 193 -8.57 6.03 11.26
N THR A 194 -8.82 6.15 12.56
CA THR A 194 -8.94 5.02 13.49
C THR A 194 -10.38 4.56 13.67
N HIS A 195 -11.33 5.46 13.46
CA HIS A 195 -12.76 5.24 13.59
C HIS A 195 -13.46 5.70 12.29
N PRO A 196 -13.19 5.04 11.15
CA PRO A 196 -13.64 5.51 9.84
C PRO A 196 -15.16 5.59 9.72
N TRP A 197 -15.87 4.76 10.50
CA TRP A 197 -17.33 4.78 10.56
C TRP A 197 -17.92 6.12 11.02
N LEU A 198 -17.16 6.96 11.75
CA LEU A 198 -17.63 8.28 12.15
C LEU A 198 -17.85 9.20 10.94
N THR A 199 -17.18 8.95 9.81
CA THR A 199 -17.36 9.69 8.55
C THR A 199 -18.80 9.60 8.03
N ASP A 200 -19.49 8.50 8.34
CA ASP A 200 -20.89 8.29 7.94
C ASP A 200 -21.87 9.18 8.74
N HIS A 201 -21.41 9.88 9.78
CA HIS A 201 -22.22 10.87 10.51
C HIS A 201 -21.93 12.30 10.02
N THR A 202 -22.23 12.54 8.74
CA THR A 202 -22.08 13.84 8.09
C THR A 202 -23.38 14.64 8.17
N MET A 203 -23.27 15.91 8.56
CA MET A 203 -24.36 16.88 8.55
C MET A 203 -23.82 18.26 8.17
N GLY A 204 -24.34 18.81 7.08
CA GLY A 204 -23.89 20.07 6.50
C GLY A 204 -22.47 20.06 5.98
N GLY A 205 -22.08 18.95 5.35
CA GLY A 205 -20.72 18.74 4.86
C GLY A 205 -19.66 18.67 5.96
N MET A 206 -20.06 18.61 7.23
CA MET A 206 -19.16 18.45 8.38
C MET A 206 -19.40 17.08 9.02
N VAL A 207 -18.31 16.39 9.36
CA VAL A 207 -18.38 15.16 10.15
C VAL A 207 -18.50 15.54 11.61
N LEU A 208 -19.63 15.21 12.23
CA LEU A 208 -19.90 15.50 13.63
C LEU A 208 -19.79 14.21 14.44
N PHE A 209 -19.15 14.27 15.61
CA PHE A 209 -19.26 13.17 16.56
C PHE A 209 -20.73 13.03 17.01
N PRO A 210 -21.34 11.84 16.92
CA PRO A 210 -22.77 11.69 17.13
C PRO A 210 -23.16 11.98 18.58
N ALA A 211 -24.34 12.58 18.77
CA ALA A 211 -24.92 12.84 20.09
C ALA A 211 -25.01 11.56 20.95
N THR A 212 -25.35 10.45 20.31
CA THR A 212 -25.41 9.10 20.90
C THR A 212 -24.03 8.57 21.29
N GLY A 213 -22.96 9.04 20.65
CA GLY A 213 -21.58 8.75 21.05
C GLY A 213 -21.22 9.38 22.40
N PHE A 214 -21.74 10.58 22.71
CA PHE A 214 -21.55 11.17 24.05
C PHE A 214 -22.29 10.38 25.13
N LEU A 215 -23.49 9.87 24.81
CA LEU A 215 -24.23 9.01 25.73
C LEU A 215 -23.51 7.68 25.95
N GLU A 216 -22.97 7.06 24.90
CA GLU A 216 -22.15 5.84 25.00
C GLU A 216 -20.93 6.05 25.92
N LEU A 217 -20.21 7.18 25.76
CA LEU A 217 -19.10 7.55 26.65
C LEU A 217 -19.56 7.75 28.11
N ALA A 218 -20.75 8.32 28.31
CA ALA A 218 -21.33 8.51 29.64
C ALA A 218 -21.73 7.18 30.31
N VAL A 219 -22.35 6.26 29.56
CA VAL A 219 -22.72 4.92 30.04
C VAL A 219 -21.45 4.14 30.41
N ARG A 220 -20.43 4.13 29.54
CA ARG A 220 -19.16 3.46 29.85
C ARG A 220 -18.48 4.03 31.10
N ALA A 221 -18.54 5.35 31.28
CA ALA A 221 -18.02 6.00 32.48
C ALA A 221 -18.83 5.63 33.74
N GLY A 222 -20.14 5.46 33.61
CA GLY A 222 -21.04 4.91 34.63
C GLY A 222 -20.63 3.51 35.08
N ASP A 223 -20.46 2.59 34.14
CA ASP A 223 -20.03 1.21 34.41
C ASP A 223 -18.69 1.18 35.18
N GLN A 224 -17.76 2.05 34.81
CA GLN A 224 -16.43 2.15 35.43
C GLN A 224 -16.50 2.55 36.92
N VAL A 225 -17.55 3.25 37.35
CA VAL A 225 -17.74 3.72 38.74
C VAL A 225 -18.91 3.03 39.45
N GLY A 226 -19.56 2.05 38.82
CA GLY A 226 -20.71 1.33 39.36
C GLY A 226 -22.00 2.17 39.39
N CYS A 227 -22.17 3.08 38.44
CA CYS A 227 -23.41 3.84 38.24
C CYS A 227 -24.18 3.31 37.02
N GLY A 228 -25.31 2.64 37.26
CA GLY A 228 -26.13 2.02 36.20
C GLY A 228 -27.09 2.98 35.47
N ARG A 229 -27.11 4.27 35.85
CA ARG A 229 -27.99 5.26 35.22
C ARG A 229 -27.35 6.62 35.04
N VAL A 230 -27.55 7.17 33.84
CA VAL A 230 -27.32 8.57 33.53
C VAL A 230 -28.57 9.35 33.95
N GLN A 231 -28.52 10.04 35.09
CA GLN A 231 -29.64 10.83 35.57
C GLN A 231 -29.94 11.98 34.63
N GLU A 232 -28.89 12.68 34.20
CA GLU A 232 -28.96 13.79 33.26
C GLU A 232 -27.67 13.83 32.43
N LEU A 233 -27.76 14.13 31.13
CA LEU A 233 -26.64 14.44 30.25
C LEU A 233 -27.05 15.52 29.26
N THR A 234 -26.52 16.73 29.42
CA THR A 234 -26.77 17.87 28.53
C THR A 234 -25.62 18.04 27.55
N LEU A 235 -25.96 18.17 26.26
CA LEU A 235 -25.01 18.43 25.18
C LEU A 235 -24.83 19.94 24.99
N THR A 236 -23.61 20.43 25.15
CA THR A 236 -23.30 21.86 25.18
C THR A 236 -22.67 22.37 23.89
N THR A 237 -21.76 21.60 23.30
CA THR A 237 -21.00 22.03 22.11
C THR A 237 -20.76 20.83 21.20
N PRO A 238 -21.10 20.91 19.90
CA PRO A 238 -20.79 19.85 18.95
C PRO A 238 -19.28 19.60 18.85
N LEU A 239 -18.89 18.34 18.64
CA LEU A 239 -17.51 17.97 18.33
C LEU A 239 -17.40 17.70 16.83
N VAL A 240 -16.68 18.57 16.13
CA VAL A 240 -16.38 18.41 14.70
C VAL A 240 -15.12 17.59 14.55
N LEU A 241 -15.14 16.59 13.66
CA LEU A 241 -13.99 15.74 13.37
C LEU A 241 -13.43 16.11 11.99
N ASP A 242 -12.12 16.33 11.94
CA ASP A 242 -11.40 16.59 10.70
C ASP A 242 -10.75 15.30 10.17
N ALA A 243 -10.55 15.21 8.85
CA ALA A 243 -10.00 14.03 8.20
C ALA A 243 -8.51 13.80 8.50
N ARG A 244 -7.77 14.84 8.87
CA ARG A 244 -6.31 14.81 9.03
C ARG A 244 -5.87 14.82 10.48
N SER A 245 -6.67 15.38 11.39
CA SER A 245 -6.34 15.49 12.81
C SER A 245 -7.09 14.48 13.66
N ALA A 246 -6.56 14.23 14.86
CA ALA A 246 -7.29 13.50 15.89
C ALA A 246 -7.62 14.43 17.06
N VAL A 247 -8.65 14.06 17.81
CA VAL A 247 -9.00 14.72 19.06
C VAL A 247 -8.70 13.80 20.23
N ALA A 248 -8.11 14.36 21.28
CA ALA A 248 -8.01 13.71 22.57
C ALA A 248 -9.34 13.91 23.28
N VAL A 249 -9.93 12.84 23.80
CA VAL A 249 -11.22 12.87 24.52
C VAL A 249 -10.96 12.53 25.98
N GLN A 250 -11.57 13.28 26.89
CA GLN A 250 -11.55 13.02 28.32
C GLN A 250 -12.96 12.99 28.89
N VAL A 251 -13.26 11.93 29.65
CA VAL A 251 -14.50 11.77 30.40
C VAL A 251 -14.14 11.79 31.88
N ARG A 252 -14.50 12.90 32.55
CA ARG A 252 -14.23 13.11 33.97
C ARG A 252 -15.47 12.73 34.77
N VAL A 253 -15.28 11.89 35.79
CA VAL A 253 -16.29 11.54 36.78
C VAL A 253 -15.82 11.98 38.17
N GLY A 254 -16.65 12.76 38.85
CA GLY A 254 -16.39 13.27 40.20
C GLY A 254 -16.46 12.20 41.29
N ALA A 255 -16.08 12.62 42.50
CA ALA A 255 -16.35 11.84 43.72
C ALA A 255 -17.87 11.73 43.96
N PRO A 256 -18.34 10.68 44.64
CA PRO A 256 -19.77 10.54 44.94
C PRO A 256 -20.20 11.59 45.97
N ASP A 257 -21.39 12.15 45.78
CA ASP A 257 -22.08 12.95 46.79
C ASP A 257 -22.75 12.05 47.86
N GLU A 258 -23.48 12.66 48.80
CA GLU A 258 -24.18 11.94 49.88
C GLU A 258 -25.23 10.94 49.37
N SER A 259 -25.76 11.12 48.16
CA SER A 259 -26.73 10.23 47.50
C SER A 259 -26.07 9.15 46.64
N GLY A 260 -24.74 9.19 46.51
CA GLY A 260 -23.99 8.34 45.58
C GLY A 260 -23.93 8.87 44.15
N GLY A 261 -24.51 10.05 43.90
CA GLY A 261 -24.48 10.74 42.61
C GLY A 261 -23.10 11.27 42.29
N ARG A 262 -22.73 11.28 41.00
CA ARG A 262 -21.40 11.69 40.54
C ARG A 262 -21.52 12.65 39.36
N GLU A 263 -20.87 13.80 39.47
CA GLU A 263 -20.76 14.76 38.36
C GLU A 263 -19.95 14.15 37.20
N LEU A 264 -20.43 14.34 35.97
CA LEU A 264 -19.81 13.86 34.73
C LEU A 264 -19.51 15.04 33.81
N GLY A 265 -18.35 15.04 33.16
CA GLY A 265 -18.02 15.98 32.09
C GLY A 265 -17.21 15.34 30.97
N ILE A 266 -17.64 15.55 29.72
CA ILE A 266 -16.97 15.03 28.51
C ILE A 266 -16.34 16.20 27.76
N HIS A 267 -15.05 16.08 27.53
CA HIS A 267 -14.21 17.13 26.97
C HIS A 267 -13.40 16.60 25.80
N SER A 268 -13.04 17.49 24.87
CA SER A 268 -12.03 17.19 23.87
C SER A 268 -11.10 18.37 23.61
N ARG A 269 -9.97 18.08 22.97
CA ARG A 269 -9.06 19.07 22.38
C ARG A 269 -8.32 18.45 21.20
N SER A 270 -7.65 19.27 20.39
CA SER A 270 -6.72 18.77 19.37
C SER A 270 -5.67 17.86 20.02
N ALA A 271 -5.51 16.66 19.47
CA ALA A 271 -4.49 15.73 19.94
C ALA A 271 -3.09 16.07 19.41
N ASP A 272 -3.01 16.98 18.45
CA ASP A 272 -1.78 17.43 17.79
C ASP A 272 -1.34 18.82 18.31
N ALA A 273 -2.18 19.50 19.10
CA ALA A 273 -1.88 20.76 19.79
C ALA A 273 -2.17 20.65 21.30
N PRO A 274 -1.28 20.02 22.10
CA PRO A 274 -1.54 19.69 23.50
C PRO A 274 -1.64 20.90 24.44
N ASP A 275 -1.31 22.10 23.98
CA ASP A 275 -1.43 23.34 24.76
C ASP A 275 -2.80 24.03 24.58
N GLU A 276 -3.65 23.53 23.67
CA GLU A 276 -5.01 24.06 23.49
C GLU A 276 -5.91 23.75 24.70
N PRO A 277 -6.83 24.68 25.05
CA PRO A 277 -7.78 24.47 26.13
C PRO A 277 -8.77 23.36 25.77
N TRP A 278 -9.17 22.60 26.79
CA TRP A 278 -10.23 21.60 26.65
C TRP A 278 -11.58 22.27 26.39
N THR A 279 -12.31 21.77 25.39
CA THR A 279 -13.69 22.15 25.11
C THR A 279 -14.63 21.15 25.75
N GLN A 280 -15.60 21.60 26.54
CA GLN A 280 -16.63 20.74 27.13
C GLN A 280 -17.78 20.53 26.13
N HIS A 281 -18.04 19.27 25.79
CA HIS A 281 -19.09 18.90 24.84
C HIS A 281 -20.36 18.39 25.53
N ALA A 282 -20.23 17.78 26.70
CA ALA A 282 -21.36 17.32 27.48
C ALA A 282 -21.06 17.38 28.99
N ALA A 283 -22.09 17.60 29.79
CA ALA A 283 -22.03 17.54 31.25
C ALA A 283 -23.28 16.86 31.82
N GLY A 284 -23.15 16.19 32.96
CA GLY A 284 -24.24 15.38 33.47
C GLY A 284 -24.03 14.87 34.89
N VAL A 285 -24.94 13.99 35.32
CA VAL A 285 -24.91 13.32 36.63
C VAL A 285 -25.17 11.83 36.43
N LEU A 286 -24.31 11.01 37.02
CA LEU A 286 -24.42 9.55 37.08
C LEU A 286 -24.91 9.13 38.46
N VAL A 287 -25.79 8.14 38.53
CA VAL A 287 -26.37 7.63 39.78
C VAL A 287 -26.38 6.09 39.80
N PRO A 288 -26.33 5.46 40.99
CA PRO A 288 -26.22 4.00 41.12
C PRO A 288 -27.52 3.23 40.85
N ASP A 289 -28.68 3.87 40.80
CA ASP A 289 -29.94 3.17 40.50
C ASP A 289 -30.04 2.77 39.02
N GLU A 290 -30.94 1.83 38.71
CA GLU A 290 -31.31 1.46 37.34
C GLU A 290 -32.83 1.54 37.22
N ARG A 291 -33.32 1.95 36.05
CA ARG A 291 -34.76 1.99 35.76
C ARG A 291 -35.08 1.45 34.39
N GLN A 292 -36.14 0.66 34.33
CA GLN A 292 -36.66 0.11 33.09
C GLN A 292 -37.93 0.86 32.71
N VAL A 293 -37.99 1.32 31.47
CA VAL A 293 -39.23 1.77 30.84
C VAL A 293 -39.91 0.55 30.22
N GLU A 294 -41.14 0.28 30.64
CA GLU A 294 -41.91 -0.87 30.15
C GLU A 294 -42.14 -0.80 28.63
N PHE A 295 -41.90 -1.92 27.96
CA PHE A 295 -42.15 -2.10 26.53
C PHE A 295 -42.37 -3.58 26.21
N ASP A 296 -43.62 -3.94 25.94
CA ASP A 296 -43.98 -5.28 25.47
C ASP A 296 -43.85 -5.36 23.94
N ALA A 297 -42.92 -6.20 23.48
CA ALA A 297 -42.68 -6.48 22.07
C ALA A 297 -42.95 -7.95 21.70
N ALA A 298 -43.74 -8.68 22.51
CA ALA A 298 -44.07 -10.08 22.26
C ALA A 298 -44.85 -10.27 20.94
N GLN A 299 -45.64 -9.27 20.54
CA GLN A 299 -46.30 -9.22 19.23
C GLN A 299 -45.66 -8.12 18.38
N TRP A 300 -45.18 -8.49 17.19
CA TRP A 300 -44.50 -7.56 16.29
C TRP A 300 -44.90 -7.73 14.81
N PRO A 301 -45.17 -6.64 14.06
CA PRO A 301 -45.32 -5.26 14.56
C PRO A 301 -46.49 -5.14 15.56
N PRO A 302 -46.52 -4.11 16.43
CA PRO A 302 -47.55 -3.99 17.46
C PRO A 302 -48.95 -3.98 16.87
N GLN A 303 -49.90 -4.65 17.54
CA GLN A 303 -51.28 -4.68 17.08
C GLN A 303 -51.86 -3.25 16.98
N GLY A 304 -52.49 -2.97 15.84
CA GLY A 304 -53.12 -1.68 15.57
C GLY A 304 -52.13 -0.56 15.19
N ALA A 305 -50.86 -0.86 14.94
CA ALA A 305 -49.90 0.10 14.40
C ALA A 305 -49.93 0.12 12.87
N GLU A 306 -49.93 1.31 12.27
CA GLU A 306 -49.93 1.51 10.81
C GLU A 306 -48.49 1.72 10.32
N PRO A 307 -48.08 1.10 9.19
CA PRO A 307 -46.73 1.24 8.66
C PRO A 307 -46.48 2.67 8.14
N LEU A 308 -45.28 3.19 8.41
CA LEU A 308 -44.80 4.47 7.92
C LEU A 308 -43.97 4.26 6.65
N ASP A 309 -44.10 5.17 5.67
CA ASP A 309 -43.33 5.12 4.43
C ASP A 309 -41.92 5.67 4.63
N LEU A 310 -40.92 4.83 4.44
CA LEU A 310 -39.50 5.18 4.53
C LEU A 310 -38.84 5.32 3.14
N THR A 311 -39.61 5.26 2.06
CA THR A 311 -39.08 5.38 0.70
C THR A 311 -38.37 6.72 0.51
N GLY A 312 -37.12 6.66 0.05
CA GLY A 312 -36.27 7.85 -0.12
C GLY A 312 -35.97 8.60 1.17
N PHE A 313 -36.16 8.01 2.35
CA PHE A 313 -35.87 8.65 3.64
C PHE A 313 -34.40 9.08 3.73
N TYR A 314 -33.48 8.12 3.55
CA TYR A 314 -32.05 8.37 3.65
C TYR A 314 -31.46 9.13 2.46
N GLU A 315 -32.11 9.09 1.28
CA GLU A 315 -31.70 9.88 0.10
C GLU A 315 -31.75 11.40 0.35
N ARG A 316 -32.53 11.84 1.34
CA ARG A 316 -32.65 13.24 1.75
C ARG A 316 -31.64 13.62 2.85
N THR A 317 -30.81 12.69 3.29
CA THR A 317 -29.84 12.88 4.37
C THR A 317 -28.42 12.71 3.86
N GLU A 318 -27.43 13.25 4.60
CA GLU A 318 -26.00 13.06 4.31
C GLU A 318 -25.40 11.90 5.11
N TYR A 319 -26.23 11.10 5.80
CA TYR A 319 -25.76 9.95 6.57
C TYR A 319 -25.21 8.86 5.64
N GLY A 320 -24.00 8.40 5.92
CA GLY A 320 -23.37 7.27 5.24
C GLY A 320 -23.92 5.92 5.71
N PRO A 321 -23.50 4.82 5.07
CA PRO A 321 -24.14 3.50 5.18
C PRO A 321 -24.33 2.99 6.61
N LEU A 322 -23.37 3.17 7.53
CA LEU A 322 -23.49 2.62 8.89
C LEU A 322 -24.57 3.31 9.73
N PHE A 323 -24.88 4.58 9.46
CA PHE A 323 -25.95 5.32 10.15
C PHE A 323 -27.33 5.12 9.50
N GLN A 324 -27.41 4.36 8.40
CA GLN A 324 -28.65 4.02 7.71
C GLN A 324 -29.32 2.76 8.29
N GLY A 325 -29.46 2.72 9.62
CA GLY A 325 -29.93 1.55 10.36
C GLY A 325 -31.45 1.41 10.52
N LEU A 326 -32.26 2.42 10.17
CA LEU A 326 -33.73 2.36 10.29
C LEU A 326 -34.31 1.51 9.16
N ARG A 327 -34.91 0.37 9.49
CA ARG A 327 -35.40 -0.62 8.51
C ARG A 327 -36.89 -0.53 8.25
N ALA A 328 -37.66 -0.37 9.31
CA ALA A 328 -39.11 -0.26 9.23
C ALA A 328 -39.62 0.56 10.41
N ALA A 329 -40.72 1.28 10.22
CA ALA A 329 -41.37 2.05 11.27
C ALA A 329 -42.89 1.95 11.18
N TRP A 330 -43.56 2.07 12.32
CA TRP A 330 -45.02 2.05 12.45
C TRP A 330 -45.48 3.11 13.46
N ALA A 331 -46.67 3.67 13.26
CA ALA A 331 -47.28 4.63 14.18
C ALA A 331 -48.54 4.05 14.82
N ARG A 332 -48.78 4.37 16.09
CA ARG A 332 -50.03 4.07 16.81
C ARG A 332 -50.33 5.17 17.81
N GLY A 333 -51.24 6.07 17.46
CA GLY A 333 -51.52 7.26 18.27
C GLY A 333 -50.28 8.15 18.36
N GLU A 334 -49.84 8.48 19.58
CA GLU A 334 -48.61 9.27 19.84
C GLU A 334 -47.35 8.41 20.01
N GLU A 335 -47.42 7.10 19.67
CA GLU A 335 -46.29 6.17 19.72
C GLU A 335 -45.77 5.86 18.32
N VAL A 336 -44.43 5.81 18.19
CA VAL A 336 -43.72 5.32 17.01
C VAL A 336 -42.93 4.08 17.39
N PHE A 337 -43.00 3.07 16.55
CA PHE A 337 -42.27 1.82 16.69
C PHE A 337 -41.30 1.67 15.52
N ALA A 338 -40.09 1.21 15.77
CA ALA A 338 -39.07 1.05 14.74
C ALA A 338 -38.30 -0.26 14.87
N GLU A 339 -37.96 -0.86 13.73
CA GLU A 339 -36.93 -1.89 13.62
C GLU A 339 -35.63 -1.27 13.14
N LEU A 340 -34.57 -1.55 13.89
CA LEU A 340 -33.23 -1.04 13.64
C LEU A 340 -32.25 -2.20 13.46
N GLU A 341 -31.32 -2.03 12.52
CA GLU A 341 -30.25 -2.98 12.30
C GLU A 341 -28.97 -2.24 11.92
N LEU A 342 -27.88 -2.56 12.61
CA LEU A 342 -26.55 -2.04 12.28
C LEU A 342 -26.12 -2.58 10.90
N PRO A 343 -25.92 -1.73 9.89
CA PRO A 343 -25.62 -2.17 8.52
C PRO A 343 -24.20 -2.75 8.41
N GLY A 344 -24.06 -3.96 7.86
CA GLY A 344 -22.76 -4.64 7.74
C GLY A 344 -22.26 -5.25 9.06
N ARG A 345 -21.25 -6.14 8.98
CA ARG A 345 -20.56 -6.65 10.17
C ARG A 345 -19.63 -5.56 10.72
N ALA A 346 -20.13 -4.69 11.60
CA ALA A 346 -19.26 -3.91 12.46
C ALA A 346 -18.65 -4.86 13.49
N ASP A 347 -17.45 -5.37 13.20
CA ASP A 347 -16.75 -6.37 14.03
C ASP A 347 -16.45 -5.89 15.46
N ASP A 348 -16.64 -4.60 15.75
CA ASP A 348 -16.48 -3.94 17.05
C ASP A 348 -17.80 -3.64 17.78
N ALA A 349 -18.97 -3.94 17.20
CA ALA A 349 -20.27 -3.64 17.80
C ALA A 349 -20.47 -4.25 19.20
N GLU A 350 -19.88 -5.42 19.44
CA GLU A 350 -19.90 -6.11 20.74
C GLU A 350 -19.08 -5.40 21.84
N LEU A 351 -18.18 -4.48 21.46
CA LEU A 351 -17.33 -3.71 22.37
C LEU A 351 -17.99 -2.43 22.87
N PHE A 352 -19.09 -2.01 22.24
CA PHE A 352 -19.89 -0.90 22.70
C PHE A 352 -20.99 -1.38 23.66
N ALA A 353 -21.33 -0.55 24.63
CA ALA A 353 -22.52 -0.75 25.44
C ALA A 353 -23.74 -0.71 24.50
N LEU A 354 -23.88 0.34 23.69
CA LEU A 354 -24.75 0.32 22.50
C LEU A 354 -24.09 1.11 21.37
N HIS A 355 -23.88 0.47 20.21
CA HIS A 355 -23.17 1.12 19.10
C HIS A 355 -23.83 2.47 18.73
N PRO A 356 -23.09 3.60 18.70
CA PRO A 356 -23.67 4.93 18.50
C PRO A 356 -24.51 5.06 17.23
N ALA A 357 -24.09 4.43 16.12
CA ALA A 357 -24.85 4.43 14.88
C ALA A 357 -26.23 3.74 14.99
N LEU A 358 -26.33 2.66 15.78
CA LEU A 358 -27.60 1.97 15.99
C LEU A 358 -28.56 2.81 16.83
N LEU A 359 -28.04 3.46 17.88
CA LEU A 359 -28.84 4.38 18.68
C LEU A 359 -29.24 5.63 17.87
N THR A 360 -28.37 6.14 17.00
CA THR A 360 -28.71 7.26 16.10
C THR A 360 -29.83 6.87 15.14
N ALA A 361 -29.84 5.64 14.63
CA ALA A 361 -30.96 5.13 13.84
C ALA A 361 -32.30 5.14 14.59
N ALA A 362 -32.29 4.94 15.92
CA ALA A 362 -33.49 5.11 16.75
C ALA A 362 -33.96 6.57 16.76
N LEU A 363 -33.02 7.52 16.79
CA LEU A 363 -33.32 8.94 16.79
C LEU A 363 -33.87 9.43 15.44
N HIS A 364 -33.57 8.75 14.34
CA HIS A 364 -34.21 9.06 13.05
C HIS A 364 -35.73 8.83 13.08
N ALA A 365 -36.20 7.88 13.88
CA ALA A 365 -37.63 7.61 14.03
C ALA A 365 -38.38 8.73 14.80
N VAL A 366 -37.67 9.66 15.45
CA VAL A 366 -38.26 10.84 16.11
C VAL A 366 -38.95 11.77 15.10
N GLU A 367 -38.51 11.78 13.83
CA GLU A 367 -39.16 12.56 12.76
C GLU A 367 -40.65 12.24 12.62
N PHE A 368 -41.07 11.04 13.02
CA PHE A 368 -42.45 10.59 12.96
C PHE A 368 -43.25 10.81 14.26
N VAL A 369 -42.64 11.38 15.29
CA VAL A 369 -43.33 11.76 16.53
C VAL A 369 -43.77 13.21 16.43
N GLU A 370 -45.05 13.49 16.74
CA GLU A 370 -45.60 14.85 16.70
C GLU A 370 -45.06 15.74 17.84
N LEU A 371 -43.89 16.33 17.62
CA LEU A 371 -43.24 17.29 18.51
C LEU A 371 -43.39 18.73 18.01
N LYS A 372 -43.27 19.67 18.93
CA LYS A 372 -43.21 21.09 18.61
C LYS A 372 -41.93 21.41 17.83
N ASP A 373 -42.05 22.30 16.83
CA ASP A 373 -40.95 22.73 15.96
C ASP A 373 -40.25 21.58 15.20
N ALA A 374 -40.94 20.45 14.98
CA ALA A 374 -40.42 19.30 14.24
C ALA A 374 -40.00 19.65 12.79
N ASP A 375 -40.61 20.69 12.21
CA ASP A 375 -40.28 21.23 10.89
C ASP A 375 -38.92 21.96 10.83
N GLN A 376 -38.28 22.21 11.98
CA GLN A 376 -37.05 23.01 12.07
C GLN A 376 -35.76 22.18 12.21
N GLY A 377 -35.85 20.85 12.09
CA GLY A 377 -34.69 19.97 12.26
C GLY A 377 -34.26 19.89 13.72
N LEU A 378 -34.80 18.90 14.42
CA LEU A 378 -34.58 18.69 15.85
C LEU A 378 -33.28 17.89 16.09
N LEU A 379 -32.43 18.40 16.99
CA LEU A 379 -31.24 17.68 17.45
C LEU A 379 -31.36 17.32 18.94
N PRO A 380 -30.78 16.19 19.39
CA PRO A 380 -30.66 15.85 20.80
C PRO A 380 -30.00 16.96 21.60
N PHE A 381 -30.62 17.36 22.71
CA PHE A 381 -30.10 18.41 23.60
C PHE A 381 -29.81 17.89 25.01
N SER A 382 -30.75 17.17 25.62
CA SER A 382 -30.57 16.63 26.97
C SER A 382 -31.19 15.25 27.11
N TRP A 383 -30.46 14.33 27.73
CA TRP A 383 -30.93 12.99 28.09
C TRP A 383 -31.21 12.94 29.58
N SER A 384 -32.40 12.48 29.97
CA SER A 384 -32.80 12.31 31.35
C SER A 384 -33.18 10.86 31.62
N GLY A 385 -32.59 10.29 32.66
CA GLY A 385 -32.89 8.94 33.12
C GLY A 385 -32.62 7.85 32.08
N VAL A 386 -31.36 7.70 31.66
CA VAL A 386 -30.95 6.63 30.73
C VAL A 386 -30.37 5.45 31.51
N SER A 387 -30.90 4.24 31.27
CA SER A 387 -30.35 2.98 31.77
C SER A 387 -30.19 1.99 30.61
N LEU A 388 -29.04 1.31 30.60
CA LEU A 388 -28.74 0.23 29.67
C LEU A 388 -28.86 -1.11 30.40
N HIS A 389 -29.57 -2.06 29.81
CA HIS A 389 -29.89 -3.37 30.41
C HIS A 389 -29.11 -4.52 29.78
N ALA A 390 -28.61 -4.33 28.56
CA ALA A 390 -27.81 -5.30 27.82
C ALA A 390 -26.88 -4.59 26.83
N SER A 391 -25.71 -5.18 26.55
CA SER A 391 -24.71 -4.62 25.64
C SER A 391 -24.57 -5.41 24.33
N GLY A 392 -23.93 -4.79 23.32
CA GLY A 392 -23.55 -5.46 22.07
C GLY A 392 -24.70 -5.79 21.12
N ALA A 393 -25.88 -5.17 21.29
CA ALA A 393 -27.01 -5.40 20.40
C ALA A 393 -26.73 -4.83 18.99
N ALA A 394 -26.88 -5.66 17.95
CA ALA A 394 -26.79 -5.24 16.55
C ALA A 394 -28.15 -4.96 15.90
N ARG A 395 -29.24 -5.42 16.54
CA ARG A 395 -30.62 -5.23 16.08
C ARG A 395 -31.51 -4.86 17.26
N LEU A 396 -32.40 -3.90 17.05
CA LEU A 396 -33.33 -3.43 18.07
C LEU A 396 -34.74 -3.29 17.51
N ARG A 397 -35.72 -3.54 18.39
CA ARG A 397 -37.06 -3.01 18.28
C ARG A 397 -37.17 -1.87 19.27
N VAL A 398 -37.67 -0.72 18.82
CA VAL A 398 -37.73 0.49 19.63
C VAL A 398 -39.17 1.00 19.66
N ARG A 399 -39.58 1.50 20.82
CA ARG A 399 -40.78 2.31 21.04
C ARG A 399 -40.34 3.71 21.44
N LEU A 400 -40.81 4.70 20.69
CA LEU A 400 -40.72 6.12 21.01
C LEU A 400 -42.12 6.60 21.37
N ALA A 401 -42.26 7.32 22.48
CA ALA A 401 -43.53 7.91 22.89
C ALA A 401 -43.31 9.34 23.38
N LYS A 402 -44.19 10.25 22.98
CA LYS A 402 -44.15 11.65 23.42
C LYS A 402 -44.22 11.75 24.95
N ALA A 403 -43.28 12.47 25.54
CA ALA A 403 -43.20 12.70 26.99
C ALA A 403 -43.48 14.18 27.37
N GLY A 404 -43.54 15.08 26.39
CA GLY A 404 -43.74 16.53 26.56
C GLY A 404 -43.84 17.24 25.20
N GLU A 405 -43.75 18.58 25.18
CA GLU A 405 -43.85 19.36 23.93
C GLU A 405 -42.65 19.10 22.99
N ASP A 406 -41.45 18.95 23.57
CA ASP A 406 -40.16 18.81 22.90
C ASP A 406 -39.36 17.58 23.42
N THR A 407 -40.04 16.65 24.08
CA THR A 407 -39.41 15.48 24.71
C THR A 407 -40.04 14.15 24.28
N VAL A 408 -39.19 13.13 24.14
CA VAL A 408 -39.59 11.74 23.84
C VAL A 408 -39.01 10.76 24.86
N SER A 409 -39.78 9.75 25.22
CA SER A 409 -39.29 8.57 25.92
C SER A 409 -38.90 7.50 24.91
N ILE A 410 -37.87 6.70 25.22
CA ILE A 410 -37.37 5.64 24.34
C ILE A 410 -37.24 4.34 25.14
N ALA A 411 -37.83 3.26 24.64
CA ALA A 411 -37.62 1.91 25.16
C ALA A 411 -37.18 1.00 24.01
N ALA A 412 -36.07 0.29 24.18
CA ALA A 412 -35.53 -0.62 23.18
C ALA A 412 -35.37 -2.03 23.73
N VAL A 413 -35.70 -3.02 22.90
CA VAL A 413 -35.53 -4.45 23.18
C VAL A 413 -34.80 -5.12 22.01
N ASP A 414 -34.19 -6.27 22.27
CA ASP A 414 -33.63 -7.12 21.22
C ASP A 414 -34.75 -7.87 20.44
N PRO A 415 -34.43 -8.61 19.36
CA PRO A 415 -35.44 -9.38 18.61
C PRO A 415 -36.16 -10.46 19.42
N ALA A 416 -35.59 -10.89 20.56
CA ALA A 416 -36.20 -11.83 21.49
C ALA A 416 -37.10 -11.12 22.54
N GLY A 417 -37.19 -9.79 22.52
CA GLY A 417 -38.00 -8.99 23.45
C GLY A 417 -37.32 -8.69 24.78
N ARG A 418 -36.01 -8.95 24.92
CA ARG A 418 -35.27 -8.62 26.15
C ARG A 418 -34.93 -7.13 26.18
N PRO A 419 -35.12 -6.43 27.31
CA PRO A 419 -34.75 -5.01 27.45
C PRO A 419 -33.29 -4.76 27.11
N VAL A 420 -33.03 -3.69 26.35
CA VAL A 420 -31.68 -3.21 26.00
C VAL A 420 -31.45 -1.80 26.50
N LEU A 421 -32.36 -0.86 26.19
CA LEU A 421 -32.20 0.57 26.56
C LEU A 421 -33.52 1.13 27.10
N SER A 422 -33.43 1.97 28.13
CA SER A 422 -34.52 2.78 28.64
C SER A 422 -34.09 4.23 28.76
N VAL A 423 -34.88 5.15 28.22
CA VAL A 423 -34.70 6.60 28.29
C VAL A 423 -36.02 7.19 28.77
N GLU A 424 -36.03 7.78 29.97
CA GLU A 424 -37.24 8.40 30.52
C GLU A 424 -37.66 9.64 29.71
N ALA A 425 -36.70 10.51 29.37
CA ALA A 425 -36.94 11.64 28.49
C ALA A 425 -35.68 12.05 27.72
N LEU A 426 -35.83 12.32 26.43
CA LEU A 426 -34.86 12.96 25.57
C LEU A 426 -35.45 14.29 25.09
N ALA A 427 -34.88 15.40 25.53
CA ALA A 427 -35.21 16.74 25.08
C ALA A 427 -34.50 17.05 23.76
N LEU A 428 -35.27 17.58 22.81
CA LEU A 428 -34.84 17.91 21.46
C LEU A 428 -34.99 19.40 21.22
N ARG A 429 -34.06 20.02 20.48
CA ARG A 429 -34.13 21.45 20.18
C ARG A 429 -33.89 21.75 18.70
N PRO A 430 -34.56 22.79 18.15
CA PRO A 430 -34.24 23.32 16.84
C PRO A 430 -32.79 23.81 16.79
N SER A 431 -32.09 23.51 15.71
CA SER A 431 -30.73 24.01 15.48
C SER A 431 -30.68 25.00 14.33
N SER A 432 -30.03 26.15 14.53
CA SER A 432 -29.71 27.06 13.42
C SER A 432 -28.75 26.45 12.41
N ALA A 433 -27.94 25.46 12.81
CA ALA A 433 -27.11 24.67 11.92
C ALA A 433 -27.95 23.71 11.05
N ALA A 434 -29.05 23.16 11.57
CA ALA A 434 -30.01 22.39 10.76
C ALA A 434 -30.74 23.28 9.73
N ARG A 435 -30.85 24.59 10.00
CA ARG A 435 -31.47 25.59 9.11
C ARG A 435 -30.66 25.90 7.85
N LEU A 436 -29.35 25.64 7.85
CA LEU A 436 -28.50 25.71 6.64
C LEU A 436 -28.67 24.48 5.73
N LEU A 437 -29.46 23.48 6.16
CA LEU A 437 -29.48 22.11 5.61
C LEU A 437 -30.86 21.66 5.11
N GLY A 438 -31.84 22.56 5.04
CA GLY A 438 -33.11 22.31 4.37
C GLY A 438 -33.06 22.65 2.88
N PRO A 439 -33.67 21.86 1.97
CA PRO A 439 -33.71 22.16 0.55
C PRO A 439 -34.71 23.30 0.27
N GLY A 440 -34.28 24.56 0.46
CA GLY A 440 -35.18 25.69 0.25
C GLY A 440 -34.68 27.06 0.68
N ALA A 441 -33.50 27.50 0.22
CA ALA A 441 -33.12 28.91 0.35
C ALA A 441 -32.18 29.38 -0.77
N ALA A 442 -32.59 29.19 -2.04
CA ALA A 442 -32.04 29.95 -3.14
C ALA A 442 -32.70 31.34 -3.18
N GLY A 443 -31.95 32.38 -2.80
CA GLY A 443 -32.25 33.75 -3.23
C GLY A 443 -32.05 34.86 -2.21
N ARG A 444 -30.83 35.42 -2.12
CA ARG A 444 -30.52 36.83 -2.48
C ARG A 444 -29.06 37.19 -2.18
N PRO A 445 -28.52 38.23 -2.86
CA PRO A 445 -27.10 38.33 -3.18
C PRO A 445 -26.31 39.11 -2.13
N ALA A 446 -25.06 38.67 -1.91
CA ALA A 446 -24.03 39.53 -1.33
C ALA A 446 -23.29 40.26 -2.46
N ALA A 447 -23.14 41.57 -2.30
CA ALA A 447 -22.29 42.45 -3.12
C ALA A 447 -21.37 43.24 -2.16
N PRO A 448 -20.33 43.93 -2.65
CA PRO A 448 -19.09 43.34 -3.15
C PRO A 448 -17.84 43.97 -2.48
N ALA A 449 -16.67 43.33 -2.57
CA ALA A 449 -15.40 44.04 -2.46
C ALA A 449 -14.33 43.37 -3.35
N ALA A 450 -13.74 44.21 -4.19
CA ALA A 450 -12.93 43.88 -5.35
C ALA A 450 -11.46 43.56 -5.03
N ARG A 451 -10.82 42.71 -5.85
CA ARG A 451 -9.59 43.07 -6.58
C ARG A 451 -9.18 42.07 -7.68
N ALA A 452 -9.20 42.60 -8.91
CA ALA A 452 -8.34 42.37 -10.07
C ALA A 452 -7.90 40.94 -10.47
N ALA A 453 -8.46 40.47 -11.59
CA ALA A 453 -7.93 39.36 -12.39
C ALA A 453 -6.95 39.83 -13.48
N ARG A 454 -6.01 38.96 -13.86
CA ARG A 454 -5.47 38.83 -15.24
C ARG A 454 -5.73 37.40 -15.73
N PRO A 455 -5.97 37.19 -17.05
CA PRO A 455 -6.69 36.02 -17.54
C PRO A 455 -5.76 34.91 -18.04
N ALA A 456 -6.20 33.66 -17.90
CA ALA A 456 -5.69 32.53 -18.69
C ALA A 456 -6.85 31.68 -19.21
N ALA A 457 -6.76 31.43 -20.52
CA ALA A 457 -7.53 30.62 -21.44
C ALA A 457 -8.65 29.68 -20.92
N THR A 458 -9.81 29.84 -21.56
CA THR A 458 -10.90 28.87 -21.70
C THR A 458 -10.44 27.59 -22.41
N VAL A 459 -10.63 26.43 -21.76
CA VAL A 459 -10.78 25.14 -22.45
C VAL A 459 -12.25 24.72 -22.31
N SER A 460 -12.88 24.47 -23.45
CA SER A 460 -14.28 24.04 -23.57
C SER A 460 -14.41 22.58 -23.18
N THR A 461 -15.21 22.29 -22.16
CA THR A 461 -15.61 20.91 -21.83
C THR A 461 -16.90 20.55 -22.57
N VAL A 462 -16.83 19.46 -23.35
CA VAL A 462 -17.99 18.78 -23.94
C VAL A 462 -18.54 17.83 -22.85
N PRO A 463 -19.87 17.70 -22.67
CA PRO A 463 -20.43 16.84 -21.63
C PRO A 463 -20.32 15.36 -22.03
N VAL A 464 -19.64 14.57 -21.20
CA VAL A 464 -19.68 13.10 -21.28
C VAL A 464 -20.95 12.62 -20.58
N ARG A 465 -21.68 11.74 -21.27
CA ARG A 465 -22.94 11.14 -20.82
C ARG A 465 -22.73 10.24 -19.60
N ALA A 466 -23.66 10.34 -18.66
CA ALA A 466 -23.87 9.35 -17.60
C ALA A 466 -24.24 7.99 -18.20
N ALA A 467 -23.36 6.99 -18.03
CA ALA A 467 -23.66 5.57 -18.16
C ALA A 467 -22.71 4.76 -17.26
N ASP A 468 -23.28 3.78 -16.56
CA ASP A 468 -22.71 2.80 -15.62
C ASP A 468 -22.27 3.26 -14.22
N THR A 469 -23.25 3.37 -13.32
CA THR A 469 -23.06 3.43 -11.86
C THR A 469 -22.89 2.03 -11.26
N ALA A 470 -21.71 1.46 -11.45
CA ALA A 470 -21.06 0.56 -10.51
C ALA A 470 -19.67 1.14 -10.25
N SER A 471 -19.27 1.30 -8.98
CA SER A 471 -17.94 1.78 -8.64
C SER A 471 -16.89 0.85 -9.28
N PHE A 472 -15.74 1.38 -9.70
CA PHE A 472 -14.63 0.55 -10.20
C PHE A 472 -14.30 -0.59 -9.21
N LEU A 473 -14.40 -0.32 -7.90
CA LEU A 473 -14.30 -1.31 -6.82
C LEU A 473 -15.40 -2.38 -6.85
N ASP A 474 -16.66 -2.03 -7.13
CA ASP A 474 -17.76 -3.00 -7.20
C ASP A 474 -17.50 -4.03 -8.31
N ARG A 475 -17.02 -3.56 -9.46
CA ARG A 475 -16.60 -4.44 -10.57
C ARG A 475 -15.36 -5.26 -10.19
N LEU A 476 -14.39 -4.65 -9.53
CA LEU A 476 -13.18 -5.32 -9.08
C LEU A 476 -13.50 -6.50 -8.14
N THR A 477 -14.47 -6.36 -7.22
CA THR A 477 -14.87 -7.45 -6.31
C THR A 477 -15.55 -8.64 -6.99
N THR A 478 -16.04 -8.47 -8.22
CA THR A 478 -16.64 -9.55 -9.04
C THR A 478 -15.63 -10.28 -9.92
N PHE A 479 -14.41 -9.77 -10.05
CA PHE A 479 -13.34 -10.30 -10.89
C PHE A 479 -12.47 -11.32 -10.16
N GLY A 480 -11.94 -12.30 -10.90
CA GLY A 480 -10.86 -13.19 -10.41
C GLY A 480 -9.53 -12.43 -10.25
N ALA A 481 -8.57 -12.98 -9.51
CA ALA A 481 -7.32 -12.27 -9.19
C ALA A 481 -6.55 -11.71 -10.41
N ALA A 482 -6.48 -12.48 -11.51
CA ALA A 482 -5.85 -12.04 -12.76
C ALA A 482 -6.65 -10.93 -13.48
N GLU A 483 -7.99 -10.94 -13.36
CA GLU A 483 -8.88 -9.92 -13.92
C GLU A 483 -8.87 -8.64 -13.07
N GLN A 484 -8.66 -8.75 -11.75
CA GLN A 484 -8.48 -7.60 -10.85
C GLN A 484 -7.15 -6.89 -11.14
N GLU A 485 -6.07 -7.64 -11.32
CA GLU A 485 -4.76 -7.13 -11.69
C GLU A 485 -4.80 -6.43 -13.06
N HIS A 486 -5.42 -7.06 -14.06
CA HIS A 486 -5.59 -6.43 -15.38
C HIS A 486 -6.44 -5.16 -15.32
N ALA A 487 -7.52 -5.14 -14.53
CA ALA A 487 -8.36 -3.96 -14.39
C ALA A 487 -7.67 -2.79 -13.65
N LEU A 488 -6.83 -3.09 -12.66
CA LEU A 488 -6.02 -2.09 -11.93
C LEU A 488 -4.86 -1.58 -12.79
N HIS A 489 -4.20 -2.47 -13.51
CA HIS A 489 -3.20 -2.12 -14.51
C HIS A 489 -3.78 -1.14 -15.53
N ASP A 490 -4.93 -1.50 -16.13
CA ASP A 490 -5.58 -0.65 -17.12
C ASP A 490 -5.98 0.71 -16.54
N LEU A 491 -6.41 0.76 -15.27
CA LEU A 491 -6.73 2.02 -14.59
C LEU A 491 -5.48 2.90 -14.43
N VAL A 492 -4.36 2.34 -13.98
CA VAL A 492 -3.11 3.07 -13.78
C VAL A 492 -2.54 3.56 -15.10
N VAL A 493 -2.48 2.71 -16.12
CA VAL A 493 -1.94 3.07 -17.45
C VAL A 493 -2.86 4.07 -18.16
N THR A 494 -4.19 3.95 -18.04
CA THR A 494 -5.14 4.94 -18.59
C THR A 494 -4.97 6.30 -17.92
N CYS A 495 -4.89 6.34 -16.60
CA CYS A 495 -4.67 7.60 -15.88
C CYS A 495 -3.31 8.22 -16.23
N ALA A 496 -2.28 7.40 -16.42
CA ALA A 496 -0.96 7.88 -16.82
C ALA A 496 -0.94 8.44 -18.25
N ALA A 497 -1.53 7.73 -19.21
CA ALA A 497 -1.62 8.16 -20.62
C ALA A 497 -2.38 9.49 -20.76
N GLU A 498 -3.51 9.64 -20.05
CA GLU A 498 -4.30 10.88 -20.05
C GLU A 498 -3.54 12.08 -19.49
N LEU A 499 -2.75 11.87 -18.43
CA LEU A 499 -2.01 12.94 -17.77
C LEU A 499 -0.75 13.36 -18.52
N LEU A 500 -0.14 12.43 -19.25
CA LEU A 500 0.98 12.70 -20.16
C LEU A 500 0.51 13.23 -21.53
N GLY A 501 -0.79 13.21 -21.81
CA GLY A 501 -1.37 13.72 -23.05
C GLY A 501 -1.23 12.77 -24.24
N HIS A 502 -1.01 11.48 -23.98
CA HIS A 502 -0.98 10.45 -25.02
C HIS A 502 -2.39 10.14 -25.54
N PRO A 503 -2.56 9.91 -26.85
CA PRO A 503 -3.87 9.61 -27.46
C PRO A 503 -4.33 8.17 -27.18
N ASP A 504 -3.44 7.27 -26.78
CA ASP A 504 -3.72 5.86 -26.47
C ASP A 504 -2.79 5.34 -25.36
N THR A 505 -3.23 4.28 -24.65
CA THR A 505 -2.48 3.65 -23.55
C THR A 505 -1.26 2.87 -24.02
N SER A 506 -1.19 2.47 -25.30
CA SER A 506 -0.04 1.75 -25.86
C SER A 506 1.25 2.58 -25.93
N GLU A 507 1.17 3.90 -25.74
CA GLU A 507 2.32 4.80 -25.71
C GLU A 507 2.98 4.90 -24.31
N VAL A 508 2.34 4.34 -23.27
CA VAL A 508 2.88 4.27 -21.92
C VAL A 508 3.49 2.89 -21.71
N ASP A 509 4.81 2.83 -21.55
CA ASP A 509 5.51 1.60 -21.17
C ASP A 509 5.27 1.32 -19.66
N PRO A 510 4.56 0.23 -19.30
CA PRO A 510 4.13 -0.01 -17.92
C PRO A 510 5.27 -0.46 -16.98
N GLU A 511 6.41 -0.88 -17.52
CA GLU A 511 7.61 -1.23 -16.75
C GLU A 511 8.55 -0.04 -16.55
N ARG A 512 8.34 1.04 -17.29
CA ARG A 512 9.22 2.20 -17.28
C ARG A 512 8.92 3.13 -16.09
N ASP A 513 9.96 3.71 -15.51
CA ASP A 513 9.83 4.58 -14.34
C ASP A 513 8.98 5.83 -14.67
N PHE A 514 8.12 6.25 -13.73
CA PHE A 514 7.24 7.39 -13.93
C PHE A 514 8.00 8.67 -14.30
N LEU A 515 9.18 8.92 -13.73
CA LEU A 515 9.99 10.09 -14.06
C LEU A 515 10.50 10.07 -15.52
N GLU A 516 10.87 8.89 -16.02
CA GLU A 516 11.30 8.71 -17.43
C GLU A 516 10.13 8.80 -18.41
N LEU A 517 8.92 8.45 -17.95
CA LEU A 517 7.67 8.68 -18.70
C LEU A 517 7.26 10.16 -18.72
N GLY A 518 7.97 11.05 -18.02
CA GLY A 518 7.72 12.49 -18.02
C GLY A 518 6.88 12.99 -16.84
N PHE A 519 6.70 12.19 -15.79
CA PHE A 519 6.04 12.65 -14.57
C PHE A 519 6.91 13.63 -13.81
N ASP A 520 6.34 14.80 -13.51
CA ASP A 520 6.90 15.74 -12.55
C ASP A 520 6.10 15.74 -11.24
N SER A 521 6.49 16.58 -10.29
CA SER A 521 5.84 16.67 -8.98
C SER A 521 4.36 17.08 -9.06
N LEU A 522 3.91 17.76 -10.12
CA LEU A 522 2.51 18.16 -10.30
C LEU A 522 1.67 17.03 -10.91
N ILE A 523 2.19 16.38 -11.95
CA ILE A 523 1.55 15.24 -12.62
C ILE A 523 1.43 14.05 -11.66
N SER A 524 2.45 13.83 -10.82
CA SER A 524 2.44 12.80 -9.77
C SER A 524 1.34 13.01 -8.73
N ILE A 525 1.08 14.27 -8.34
CA ILE A 525 -0.01 14.60 -7.41
C ILE A 525 -1.38 14.34 -8.04
N GLU A 526 -1.55 14.66 -9.32
CA GLU A 526 -2.81 14.47 -10.02
C GLU A 526 -3.09 12.99 -10.33
N LEU A 527 -2.08 12.19 -10.71
CA LEU A 527 -2.22 10.73 -10.85
C LEU A 527 -2.63 10.10 -9.54
N ARG A 528 -1.98 10.48 -8.45
CA ARG A 528 -2.34 10.05 -7.10
C ARG A 528 -3.78 10.41 -6.76
N ARG A 529 -4.22 11.64 -7.07
CA ARG A 529 -5.60 12.08 -6.84
C ARG A 529 -6.60 11.19 -7.58
N ARG A 530 -6.38 10.96 -8.88
CA ARG A 530 -7.28 10.16 -9.73
C ARG A 530 -7.32 8.69 -9.32
N LEU A 531 -6.17 8.11 -8.97
CA LEU A 531 -6.11 6.73 -8.48
C LEU A 531 -6.76 6.59 -7.11
N SER A 532 -6.58 7.55 -6.20
CA SER A 532 -7.30 7.60 -4.92
C SER A 532 -8.82 7.73 -5.11
N GLU A 533 -9.27 8.52 -6.08
CA GLU A 533 -10.70 8.67 -6.41
C GLU A 533 -11.30 7.38 -7.00
N ALA A 534 -10.57 6.67 -7.87
CA ALA A 534 -11.05 5.46 -8.52
C ALA A 534 -10.96 4.19 -7.65
N THR A 535 -9.93 4.10 -6.81
CA THR A 535 -9.66 2.91 -5.97
C THR A 535 -10.10 3.06 -4.52
N GLY A 536 -10.48 4.27 -4.08
CA GLY A 536 -10.84 4.56 -2.69
C GLY A 536 -9.67 4.49 -1.70
N LEU A 537 -8.44 4.26 -2.18
CA LEU A 537 -7.24 4.13 -1.34
C LEU A 537 -6.62 5.49 -1.01
N GLN A 538 -6.11 5.63 0.23
CA GLN A 538 -5.29 6.78 0.62
C GLN A 538 -3.83 6.53 0.21
N LEU A 539 -3.44 7.10 -0.92
CA LEU A 539 -2.11 6.92 -1.49
C LEU A 539 -1.07 7.88 -0.87
N PRO A 540 0.11 7.41 -0.42
CA PRO A 540 1.21 8.26 0.06
C PRO A 540 1.64 9.34 -0.94
N ALA A 541 2.13 10.49 -0.45
CA ALA A 541 2.61 11.56 -1.33
C ALA A 541 3.82 11.15 -2.18
N SER A 542 4.61 10.20 -1.67
CA SER A 542 5.75 9.61 -2.35
C SER A 542 5.38 8.44 -3.27
N ILE A 543 4.10 8.04 -3.36
CA ILE A 543 3.74 6.72 -3.89
C ILE A 543 4.23 6.46 -5.32
N VAL A 544 4.17 7.49 -6.17
CA VAL A 544 4.63 7.42 -7.57
C VAL A 544 6.14 7.16 -7.62
N TYR A 545 6.88 7.67 -6.65
CA TYR A 545 8.33 7.45 -6.49
C TYR A 545 8.66 6.13 -5.78
N ASP A 546 7.85 5.74 -4.80
CA ASP A 546 8.04 4.50 -4.04
C ASP A 546 7.72 3.27 -4.89
N SER A 547 6.78 3.40 -5.85
CA SER A 547 6.37 2.33 -6.73
C SER A 547 7.23 2.20 -7.99
N GLY A 548 8.00 3.23 -8.35
CA GLY A 548 8.87 3.26 -9.53
C GLY A 548 8.12 3.34 -10.87
N SER A 549 7.32 2.33 -11.22
CA SER A 549 6.65 2.18 -12.52
C SER A 549 5.11 2.02 -12.40
N PRO A 550 4.35 2.15 -13.50
CA PRO A 550 2.93 1.80 -13.55
C PRO A 550 2.62 0.38 -13.04
N ASN A 551 3.46 -0.62 -13.34
CA ASN A 551 3.31 -1.98 -12.83
C ASN A 551 3.64 -2.10 -11.34
N GLY A 552 4.67 -1.39 -10.88
CA GLY A 552 4.96 -1.29 -9.45
C GLY A 552 3.82 -0.64 -8.67
N LEU A 553 3.18 0.39 -9.24
CA LEU A 553 2.03 1.05 -8.63
C LEU A 553 0.79 0.15 -8.63
N THR A 554 0.58 -0.59 -9.70
CA THR A 554 -0.49 -1.60 -9.82
C THR A 554 -0.33 -2.70 -8.76
N SER A 555 0.88 -3.23 -8.62
CA SER A 555 1.22 -4.25 -7.62
C SER A 555 1.03 -3.74 -6.18
N TRP A 556 1.40 -2.49 -5.94
CA TRP A 556 1.17 -1.82 -4.66
C TRP A 556 -0.33 -1.67 -4.37
N LEU A 557 -1.12 -1.21 -5.34
CA LEU A 557 -2.58 -1.07 -5.20
C LEU A 557 -3.28 -2.41 -4.96
N LEU A 558 -2.84 -3.48 -5.65
CA LEU A 558 -3.34 -4.84 -5.45
C LEU A 558 -3.06 -5.36 -4.04
N THR A 559 -1.86 -5.09 -3.52
CA THR A 559 -1.47 -5.47 -2.16
C THR A 559 -2.34 -4.77 -1.12
N GLU A 560 -2.58 -3.48 -1.29
CA GLU A 560 -3.41 -2.68 -0.40
C GLU A 560 -4.89 -3.08 -0.45
N LEU A 561 -5.43 -3.37 -1.63
CA LEU A 561 -6.81 -3.86 -1.79
C LEU A 561 -6.99 -5.30 -1.27
N GLY A 562 -5.97 -6.16 -1.42
CA GLY A 562 -5.97 -7.53 -0.92
C GLY A 562 -5.91 -7.64 0.60
N ALA A 563 -5.15 -6.76 1.27
CA ALA A 563 -5.08 -6.67 2.73
C ALA A 563 -6.46 -6.33 3.36
N GLN A 564 -7.33 -5.66 2.61
CA GLN A 564 -8.70 -5.34 3.01
C GLN A 564 -9.71 -6.49 2.82
N GLY A 565 -9.33 -7.65 2.26
CA GLY A 565 -10.24 -8.78 1.97
C GLY A 565 -10.28 -10.01 2.91
N GLY A 566 -9.27 -10.31 3.74
CA GLY A 566 -9.17 -11.63 4.39
C GLY A 566 -8.86 -11.65 5.90
N GLY A 567 -9.83 -11.94 6.76
CA GLY A 567 -9.57 -12.26 8.18
C GLY A 567 -10.77 -12.78 8.98
N SER A 568 -10.98 -14.11 9.00
CA SER A 568 -11.88 -14.80 9.94
C SER A 568 -11.14 -15.81 10.84
N VAL A 569 -11.18 -15.54 12.16
CA VAL A 569 -11.24 -16.43 13.37
C VAL A 569 -10.46 -17.77 13.43
N SER A 570 -9.53 -17.90 14.41
CA SER A 570 -9.61 -18.89 15.52
C SER A 570 -8.58 -18.64 16.63
N ARG A 571 -9.05 -18.52 17.89
CA ARG A 571 -8.30 -18.41 19.15
C ARG A 571 -8.12 -19.78 19.81
N GLY A 572 -7.00 -19.99 20.50
CA GLY A 572 -6.91 -20.96 21.60
C GLY A 572 -5.53 -21.05 22.28
N GLY A 573 -5.41 -20.58 23.54
CA GLY A 573 -4.39 -21.04 24.48
C GLY A 573 -3.59 -19.99 25.31
N VAL A 574 -4.20 -19.47 26.40
CA VAL A 574 -3.75 -19.28 27.81
C VAL A 574 -2.28 -18.82 28.15
N PRO A 575 -2.08 -17.97 29.19
CA PRO A 575 -1.19 -16.81 29.17
C PRO A 575 0.08 -16.87 30.03
N GLY A 576 1.04 -15.98 29.74
CA GLY A 576 2.10 -15.60 30.66
C GLY A 576 3.15 -14.66 30.09
N GLY A 577 3.12 -13.38 30.47
CA GLY A 577 4.24 -12.44 30.31
C GLY A 577 3.81 -10.97 30.16
N PRO A 578 4.50 -10.00 30.81
CA PRO A 578 4.15 -8.57 30.76
C PRO A 578 4.44 -8.01 29.35
N VAL A 579 3.57 -7.15 28.81
CA VAL A 579 3.78 -6.57 27.46
C VAL A 579 4.08 -5.07 27.59
N GLU A 580 5.37 -4.75 27.69
CA GLU A 580 5.94 -3.42 27.49
C GLU A 580 5.66 -2.92 26.05
N ASN A 581 5.25 -1.66 25.89
CA ASN A 581 4.99 -1.04 24.57
C ASN A 581 5.86 0.20 24.35
N ASP A 582 7.18 0.00 24.33
CA ASP A 582 8.14 0.96 23.82
C ASP A 582 8.41 0.71 22.32
N SER A 583 7.94 1.59 21.43
CA SER A 583 8.32 1.51 20.02
C SER A 583 9.76 1.99 19.83
N MET A 584 10.54 1.27 19.03
CA MET A 584 11.95 1.56 18.74
C MET A 584 12.19 2.97 18.17
N GLU A 585 11.26 3.47 17.36
CA GLU A 585 11.28 4.84 16.84
C GLU A 585 11.29 5.87 17.98
N ARG A 586 10.36 5.72 18.91
CA ARG A 586 10.23 6.62 20.07
C ARG A 586 11.41 6.50 21.02
N LEU A 587 11.87 5.29 21.33
CA LEU A 587 13.08 5.07 22.13
C LEU A 587 14.32 5.72 21.50
N PHE A 588 14.43 5.66 20.17
CA PHE A 588 15.53 6.26 19.44
C PHE A 588 15.46 7.80 19.51
N LEU A 589 14.31 8.40 19.15
CA LEU A 589 14.14 9.86 19.17
C LEU A 589 14.28 10.45 20.58
N ASP A 590 13.68 9.83 21.59
CA ASP A 590 13.79 10.25 22.99
C ASP A 590 15.24 10.11 23.50
N GLY A 591 15.93 9.03 23.11
CA GLY A 591 17.34 8.83 23.41
C GLY A 591 18.21 9.94 22.81
N ILE A 592 17.99 10.30 21.55
CA ILE A 592 18.70 11.38 20.87
C ILE A 592 18.41 12.74 21.52
N ALA A 593 17.14 13.03 21.83
CA ALA A 593 16.73 14.29 22.48
C ALA A 593 17.33 14.45 23.89
N GLN A 594 17.48 13.36 24.63
CA GLN A 594 18.08 13.33 25.98
C GLN A 594 19.62 13.27 25.97
N GLY A 595 20.27 13.31 24.80
CA GLY A 595 21.73 13.21 24.67
C GLY A 595 22.30 11.80 24.89
N LYS A 596 21.45 10.77 24.89
CA LYS A 596 21.81 9.34 25.00
C LYS A 596 22.08 8.72 23.63
N THR A 597 22.83 9.43 22.78
CA THR A 597 23.06 9.04 21.38
C THR A 597 23.78 7.69 21.26
N ARG A 598 24.73 7.41 22.16
CA ARG A 598 25.48 6.13 22.14
C ARG A 598 24.60 4.94 22.49
N GLU A 599 23.71 5.10 23.46
CA GLU A 599 22.75 4.08 23.87
C GLU A 599 21.74 3.81 22.75
N ALA A 600 21.21 4.86 22.13
CA ALA A 600 20.31 4.75 20.98
C ALA A 600 20.97 4.03 19.79
N GLN A 601 22.23 4.34 19.48
CA GLN A 601 23.00 3.63 18.46
C GLN A 601 23.21 2.15 18.79
N ARG A 602 23.56 1.82 20.04
CA ARG A 602 23.72 0.42 20.48
C ARG A 602 22.42 -0.36 20.37
N MET A 603 21.29 0.25 20.71
CA MET A 603 19.97 -0.34 20.53
C MET A 603 19.73 -0.69 19.05
N LEU A 604 19.91 0.28 18.15
CA LEU A 604 19.71 0.05 16.72
C LEU A 604 20.65 -1.02 16.16
N ALA A 605 21.93 -1.00 16.54
CA ALA A 605 22.89 -2.03 16.13
C ALA A 605 22.47 -3.44 16.60
N THR A 606 21.94 -3.54 17.82
CA THR A 606 21.47 -4.82 18.38
C THR A 606 20.24 -5.33 17.63
N VAL A 607 19.27 -4.46 17.35
CA VAL A 607 18.09 -4.79 16.54
C VAL A 607 18.52 -5.23 15.15
N ALA A 608 19.43 -4.48 14.53
CA ALA A 608 19.85 -4.76 13.17
C ALA A 608 20.58 -6.10 13.03
N ALA A 609 21.27 -6.56 14.08
CA ALA A 609 21.89 -7.87 14.14
C ALA A 609 20.87 -9.04 14.14
N LEU A 610 19.58 -8.77 14.39
CA LEU A 610 18.51 -9.76 14.32
C LEU A 610 17.90 -9.88 12.92
N ARG A 611 18.22 -8.97 12.00
CA ARG A 611 17.71 -9.01 10.62
C ARG A 611 18.50 -10.03 9.79
N PRO A 612 17.87 -10.62 8.76
CA PRO A 612 18.58 -11.43 7.77
C PRO A 612 19.77 -10.66 7.18
N THR A 613 20.88 -11.35 6.96
CA THR A 613 22.07 -10.78 6.35
C THR A 613 22.59 -11.62 5.19
N PHE A 614 23.30 -10.99 4.25
CA PHE A 614 23.95 -11.65 3.13
C PHE A 614 25.47 -11.42 3.14
N GLU A 615 26.26 -12.40 2.73
CA GLU A 615 27.72 -12.29 2.58
C GLU A 615 28.12 -11.97 1.14
N ALA A 616 27.38 -12.49 0.16
CA ALA A 616 27.55 -12.22 -1.26
C ALA A 616 26.30 -11.58 -1.86
N THR A 617 26.50 -10.67 -2.82
CA THR A 617 25.41 -10.02 -3.58
C THR A 617 24.54 -11.01 -4.34
N ALA A 618 25.09 -12.16 -4.75
CA ALA A 618 24.35 -13.24 -5.40
C ALA A 618 23.30 -13.94 -4.50
N GLU A 619 23.32 -13.67 -3.19
CA GLU A 619 22.27 -14.13 -2.26
C GLU A 619 21.05 -13.20 -2.26
N LEU A 620 21.16 -12.01 -2.84
CA LEU A 620 20.03 -11.10 -3.04
C LEU A 620 19.23 -11.55 -4.26
N GLU A 621 17.90 -11.49 -4.15
CA GLU A 621 16.98 -11.77 -5.25
C GLU A 621 17.19 -10.75 -6.39
N ASP A 622 17.30 -9.47 -6.03
CA ASP A 622 17.66 -8.37 -6.93
C ASP A 622 18.65 -7.42 -6.27
N LEU A 623 19.52 -6.82 -7.11
CA LEU A 623 20.31 -5.66 -6.70
C LEU A 623 19.42 -4.41 -6.63
N PRO A 624 19.72 -3.45 -5.73
CA PRO A 624 19.03 -2.16 -5.69
C PRO A 624 18.98 -1.52 -7.07
N TRP A 625 17.77 -1.32 -7.58
CA TRP A 625 17.59 -0.71 -8.89
C TRP A 625 17.96 0.77 -8.84
N PRO A 626 18.83 1.26 -9.75
CA PRO A 626 19.16 2.67 -9.83
C PRO A 626 17.96 3.49 -10.31
N VAL A 627 17.74 4.65 -9.69
CA VAL A 627 16.69 5.58 -10.10
C VAL A 627 17.31 6.67 -10.97
N THR A 628 16.90 6.77 -12.23
CA THR A 628 17.30 7.85 -13.13
C THR A 628 16.63 9.16 -12.70
N LEU A 629 17.42 10.18 -12.40
CA LEU A 629 16.95 11.49 -11.91
C LEU A 629 17.11 12.63 -12.93
N ALA A 630 18.00 12.46 -13.90
CA ALA A 630 18.20 13.35 -15.03
C ALA A 630 18.80 12.58 -16.20
N GLU A 631 18.48 13.01 -17.42
CA GLU A 631 19.06 12.47 -18.66
C GLU A 631 19.82 13.57 -19.40
N GLY A 632 20.89 13.19 -20.10
CA GLY A 632 21.61 14.11 -20.98
C GLY A 632 22.80 13.48 -21.70
N PRO A 633 23.28 14.12 -22.77
CA PRO A 633 24.15 13.49 -23.77
C PRO A 633 25.64 13.41 -23.38
N ALA A 634 26.05 13.88 -22.19
CA ALA A 634 27.45 13.83 -21.79
C ALA A 634 28.01 12.40 -21.73
N ALA A 635 29.32 12.27 -21.97
CA ALA A 635 29.97 10.97 -22.15
C ALA A 635 30.04 10.12 -20.87
N SER A 636 30.05 10.76 -19.69
CA SER A 636 30.03 10.03 -18.42
C SER A 636 28.78 10.35 -17.59
N ARG A 637 28.12 9.30 -17.10
CA ARG A 637 26.94 9.44 -16.25
C ARG A 637 27.32 9.59 -14.77
N LEU A 638 26.51 10.28 -13.98
CA LEU A 638 26.66 10.37 -12.54
C LEU A 638 25.87 9.25 -11.86
N VAL A 639 26.50 8.54 -10.93
CA VAL A 639 25.88 7.51 -10.09
C VAL A 639 26.01 7.95 -8.64
N CYS A 640 24.91 8.47 -8.09
CA CYS A 640 24.84 9.03 -6.75
C CYS A 640 24.56 7.95 -5.69
N VAL A 641 25.45 7.80 -4.70
CA VAL A 641 25.33 6.82 -3.61
C VAL A 641 24.66 7.46 -2.40
N SER A 642 23.46 6.97 -2.04
CA SER A 642 22.69 7.49 -0.90
C SER A 642 23.45 7.35 0.42
N ALA A 643 23.28 8.34 1.31
CA ALA A 643 23.80 8.25 2.67
C ALA A 643 22.97 7.26 3.51
N PRO A 644 23.60 6.45 4.39
CA PRO A 644 22.90 5.46 5.21
C PRO A 644 22.22 6.09 6.44
N THR A 645 21.34 7.07 6.23
CA THR A 645 20.51 7.66 7.28
C THR A 645 19.06 7.18 7.14
N ALA A 646 18.34 7.04 8.26
CA ALA A 646 16.96 6.56 8.23
C ALA A 646 16.02 7.46 7.40
N ASN A 647 16.31 8.76 7.35
CA ASN A 647 15.63 9.76 6.53
C ASN A 647 16.27 9.96 5.13
N GLY A 648 17.30 9.18 4.78
CA GLY A 648 18.03 9.29 3.52
C GLY A 648 17.47 8.42 2.39
N GLY A 649 18.09 8.55 1.21
CA GLY A 649 17.73 7.83 -0.01
C GLY A 649 17.89 8.67 -1.27
N VAL A 650 17.49 8.11 -2.42
CA VAL A 650 17.69 8.70 -3.75
C VAL A 650 17.13 10.12 -3.90
N HIS A 651 16.06 10.44 -3.17
CA HIS A 651 15.44 11.77 -3.14
C HIS A 651 16.39 12.90 -2.68
N GLN A 652 17.44 12.58 -1.93
CA GLN A 652 18.47 13.55 -1.50
C GLN A 652 19.15 14.23 -2.69
N TYR A 653 19.20 13.57 -3.85
CA TYR A 653 19.85 14.06 -5.05
C TYR A 653 18.91 14.77 -6.02
N ALA A 654 17.59 14.84 -5.76
CA ALA A 654 16.62 15.34 -6.73
C ALA A 654 16.81 16.82 -7.11
N GLN A 655 17.19 17.67 -6.15
CA GLN A 655 17.46 19.10 -6.44
C GLN A 655 18.80 19.27 -7.17
N LEU A 656 19.83 18.54 -6.75
CA LEU A 656 21.13 18.53 -7.43
C LEU A 656 21.02 18.03 -8.88
N SER A 657 20.31 16.92 -9.11
CA SER A 657 20.16 16.29 -10.43
C SER A 657 19.39 17.18 -11.41
N ALA A 658 18.47 18.01 -10.92
CA ALA A 658 17.70 18.93 -11.77
C ALA A 658 18.61 19.88 -12.57
N HIS A 659 19.81 20.20 -12.06
CA HIS A 659 20.79 21.06 -12.75
C HIS A 659 21.54 20.37 -13.90
N PHE A 660 21.41 19.05 -14.04
CA PHE A 660 22.06 18.25 -15.09
C PHE A 660 21.08 17.81 -16.19
N ARG A 661 19.79 18.12 -16.06
CA ARG A 661 18.77 17.76 -17.07
C ARG A 661 19.09 18.37 -18.42
N GLY A 662 19.16 17.52 -19.44
CA GLY A 662 19.53 17.88 -20.80
C GLY A 662 21.03 18.02 -21.03
N SER A 663 21.88 17.85 -20.01
CA SER A 663 23.34 17.89 -20.14
C SER A 663 24.01 16.56 -19.80
N ARG A 664 23.63 15.89 -18.71
CA ARG A 664 24.29 14.66 -18.23
C ARG A 664 23.30 13.71 -17.56
N ASP A 665 23.46 12.42 -17.84
CA ASP A 665 22.72 11.37 -17.13
C ASP A 665 23.08 11.34 -15.65
N VAL A 666 22.09 11.31 -14.77
CA VAL A 666 22.24 11.19 -13.32
C VAL A 666 21.32 10.10 -12.81
N ALA A 667 21.89 9.05 -12.22
CA ALA A 667 21.18 8.01 -11.50
C ALA A 667 21.53 8.05 -10.01
N ALA A 668 20.63 7.61 -9.13
CA ALA A 668 20.88 7.48 -7.71
C ALA A 668 20.61 6.05 -7.23
N LEU A 669 21.51 5.52 -6.40
CA LEU A 669 21.43 4.18 -5.84
C LEU A 669 20.72 4.23 -4.47
N PRO A 670 19.62 3.48 -4.29
CA PRO A 670 19.13 3.17 -2.97
C PRO A 670 20.08 2.18 -2.26
N LEU A 671 20.15 2.24 -0.93
CA LEU A 671 20.90 1.27 -0.14
C LEU A 671 20.00 0.08 0.24
N VAL A 672 20.54 -1.14 0.16
CA VAL A 672 19.85 -2.35 0.64
C VAL A 672 19.51 -2.27 2.13
N GLY A 673 18.37 -2.85 2.48
CA GLY A 673 17.92 -3.03 3.85
C GLY A 673 16.99 -1.93 4.35
N PHE A 674 16.81 -0.83 3.61
CA PHE A 674 15.94 0.26 4.04
C PHE A 674 14.45 0.00 3.80
N ALA A 675 14.09 -0.98 2.94
CA ALA A 675 12.71 -1.47 2.82
C ALA A 675 12.42 -2.62 3.81
N THR A 676 11.13 -2.90 4.01
CA THR A 676 10.68 -3.96 4.92
C THR A 676 10.97 -5.33 4.32
N GLY A 677 11.60 -6.22 5.10
CA GLY A 677 11.91 -7.59 4.69
C GLY A 677 13.27 -7.76 4.01
N GLU A 678 13.92 -6.69 3.58
CA GLU A 678 15.24 -6.76 2.93
C GLU A 678 16.33 -7.26 3.89
N ALA A 679 17.30 -7.99 3.33
CA ALA A 679 18.51 -8.38 4.04
C ALA A 679 19.50 -7.22 4.17
N LEU A 680 20.38 -7.29 5.17
CA LEU A 680 21.46 -6.32 5.40
C LEU A 680 22.83 -6.92 5.10
N PRO A 681 23.85 -6.12 4.73
CA PRO A 681 25.18 -6.67 4.51
C PRO A 681 25.76 -7.31 5.79
N ALA A 682 26.31 -8.52 5.67
CA ALA A 682 26.92 -9.27 6.78
C ALA A 682 28.29 -8.71 7.21
N GLY A 683 28.95 -7.94 6.35
CA GLY A 683 30.26 -7.34 6.64
C GLY A 683 30.60 -6.16 5.73
N PRO A 684 31.72 -5.47 6.00
CA PRO A 684 32.14 -4.28 5.25
C PRO A 684 32.44 -4.60 3.78
N GLU A 685 32.96 -5.78 3.49
CA GLU A 685 33.22 -6.23 2.12
C GLU A 685 31.91 -6.36 1.32
N ALA A 686 30.90 -7.04 1.87
CA ALA A 686 29.57 -7.15 1.25
C ALA A 686 28.91 -5.77 1.05
N ALA A 687 29.12 -4.85 2.00
CA ALA A 687 28.56 -3.50 1.97
C ALA A 687 29.16 -2.63 0.85
N ALA A 688 30.49 -2.66 0.66
CA ALA A 688 31.14 -1.96 -0.44
C ALA A 688 30.83 -2.63 -1.80
N ARG A 689 30.78 -3.96 -1.81
CA ARG A 689 30.52 -4.77 -3.02
C ARG A 689 29.12 -4.57 -3.59
N VAL A 690 28.09 -4.53 -2.76
CA VAL A 690 26.71 -4.30 -3.25
C VAL A 690 26.57 -2.94 -3.93
N ILE A 691 27.23 -1.89 -3.40
CA ILE A 691 27.22 -0.56 -4.01
C ILE A 691 27.99 -0.56 -5.33
N ALA A 692 29.13 -1.25 -5.38
CA ALA A 692 29.93 -1.38 -6.59
C ALA A 692 29.18 -2.10 -7.72
N GLU A 693 28.52 -3.22 -7.43
CA GLU A 693 27.73 -3.97 -8.42
C GLU A 693 26.49 -3.17 -8.86
N SER A 694 25.77 -2.53 -7.94
CA SER A 694 24.67 -1.61 -8.28
C SER A 694 25.14 -0.43 -9.13
N ALA A 695 26.35 0.09 -8.89
CA ALA A 695 26.90 1.15 -9.72
C ALA A 695 27.25 0.69 -11.13
N LEU A 696 27.71 -0.56 -11.32
CA LEU A 696 27.93 -1.13 -12.65
C LEU A 696 26.62 -1.35 -13.41
N GLN A 697 25.59 -1.80 -12.70
CA GLN A 697 24.24 -1.90 -13.26
C GLN A 697 23.73 -0.51 -13.68
N ALA A 698 23.90 0.50 -12.82
CA ALA A 698 23.56 1.87 -13.14
C ALA A 698 24.42 2.48 -14.26
N ALA A 699 25.66 2.02 -14.44
CA ALA A 699 26.55 2.44 -15.51
C ALA A 699 26.01 2.05 -16.89
N ASP A 700 25.34 0.89 -16.99
CA ASP A 700 24.88 0.28 -18.24
C ASP A 700 25.99 0.25 -19.32
N GLY A 701 27.20 -0.12 -18.89
CA GLY A 701 28.39 -0.19 -19.75
C GLY A 701 28.97 1.16 -20.20
N GLN A 702 28.36 2.29 -19.84
CA GLN A 702 28.88 3.63 -20.13
C GLN A 702 29.94 4.06 -19.09
N PRO A 703 30.85 4.99 -19.45
CA PRO A 703 31.68 5.66 -18.46
C PRO A 703 30.82 6.29 -17.36
N PHE A 704 31.22 6.14 -16.10
CA PHE A 704 30.43 6.63 -14.98
C PHE A 704 31.30 7.26 -13.89
N VAL A 705 30.71 8.20 -13.16
CA VAL A 705 31.29 8.94 -12.05
C VAL A 705 30.52 8.58 -10.80
N LEU A 706 31.20 8.14 -9.76
CA LEU A 706 30.56 7.89 -8.46
C LEU A 706 30.48 9.19 -7.67
N VAL A 707 29.29 9.54 -7.21
CA VAL A 707 29.03 10.77 -6.45
C VAL A 707 28.46 10.39 -5.10
N GLY A 708 28.91 11.01 -4.01
CA GLY A 708 28.31 10.77 -2.71
C GLY A 708 28.35 12.00 -1.82
N HIS A 709 27.27 12.21 -1.06
CA HIS A 709 27.15 13.30 -0.11
C HIS A 709 27.35 12.78 1.31
N SER A 710 28.09 13.52 2.13
CA SER A 710 28.39 13.12 3.50
C SER A 710 29.02 11.71 3.53
N SER A 711 28.51 10.80 4.36
CA SER A 711 28.93 9.39 4.44
C SER A 711 28.62 8.57 3.18
N GLY A 712 27.71 9.02 2.31
CA GLY A 712 27.53 8.45 0.97
C GLY A 712 28.79 8.60 0.11
N GLY A 713 29.59 9.64 0.32
CA GLY A 713 30.86 9.82 -0.39
C GLY A 713 31.93 8.82 0.04
N SER A 714 31.96 8.43 1.30
CA SER A 714 32.85 7.39 1.81
C SER A 714 32.50 6.03 1.20
N LEU A 715 31.19 5.75 1.06
CA LEU A 715 30.69 4.56 0.37
C LEU A 715 31.02 4.57 -1.13
N ALA A 716 30.85 5.70 -1.80
CA ALA A 716 31.22 5.90 -3.20
C ALA A 716 32.72 5.66 -3.42
N TYR A 717 33.57 6.19 -2.55
CA TYR A 717 35.01 6.00 -2.63
C TYR A 717 35.43 4.55 -2.35
N ALA A 718 34.82 3.89 -1.36
CA ALA A 718 35.04 2.47 -1.09
C ALA A 718 34.61 1.57 -2.26
N ALA A 719 33.45 1.86 -2.85
CA ALA A 719 32.96 1.14 -4.04
C ALA A 719 33.91 1.32 -5.23
N ALA A 720 34.45 2.52 -5.46
CA ALA A 720 35.47 2.76 -6.49
C ALA A 720 36.73 1.90 -6.28
N GLY A 721 37.18 1.77 -5.03
CA GLY A 721 38.28 0.88 -4.66
C GLY A 721 37.98 -0.59 -4.98
N VAL A 722 36.80 -1.09 -4.60
CA VAL A 722 36.36 -2.46 -4.89
C VAL A 722 36.27 -2.72 -6.39
N LEU A 723 35.72 -1.78 -7.17
CA LEU A 723 35.61 -1.89 -8.62
C LEU A 723 36.98 -2.10 -9.29
N GLU A 724 37.96 -1.29 -8.89
CA GLU A 724 39.31 -1.37 -9.45
C GLU A 724 40.08 -2.60 -8.98
N THR A 725 40.04 -2.93 -7.68
CA THR A 725 40.84 -4.03 -7.14
C THR A 725 40.25 -5.41 -7.49
N THR A 726 38.93 -5.51 -7.58
CA THR A 726 38.23 -6.79 -7.80
C THR A 726 38.04 -7.08 -9.27
N TRP A 727 37.57 -6.09 -10.04
CA TRP A 727 37.21 -6.28 -11.46
C TRP A 727 38.10 -5.52 -12.44
N GLY A 728 39.05 -4.69 -11.96
CA GLY A 728 39.86 -3.85 -12.83
C GLY A 728 39.06 -2.76 -13.55
N ILE A 729 37.83 -2.48 -13.09
CA ILE A 729 36.96 -1.46 -13.67
C ILE A 729 37.20 -0.16 -12.93
N ARG A 730 37.66 0.86 -13.65
CA ARG A 730 37.94 2.18 -13.10
C ARG A 730 36.79 3.13 -13.43
N PRO A 731 36.11 3.73 -12.43
CA PRO A 731 35.18 4.81 -12.70
C PRO A 731 35.91 6.02 -13.30
N ALA A 732 35.22 6.82 -14.09
CA ALA A 732 35.78 8.00 -14.75
C ALA A 732 36.27 9.03 -13.72
N ALA A 733 35.56 9.18 -12.61
CA ALA A 733 35.94 9.97 -11.45
C ALA A 733 35.13 9.59 -10.20
N VAL A 734 35.53 10.12 -9.05
CA VAL A 734 34.75 10.10 -7.79
C VAL A 734 34.55 11.53 -7.32
N VAL A 735 33.32 11.91 -6.96
CA VAL A 735 32.96 13.22 -6.41
C VAL A 735 32.47 13.07 -4.98
N LEU A 736 33.15 13.74 -4.06
CA LEU A 736 32.86 13.79 -2.63
C LEU A 736 32.22 15.13 -2.30
N LEU A 737 30.93 15.11 -1.97
CA LEU A 737 30.15 16.30 -1.60
C LEU A 737 30.13 16.41 -0.07
N ASP A 738 30.96 17.29 0.47
CA ASP A 738 31.14 17.55 1.90
C ASP A 738 31.30 16.25 2.73
N THR A 739 32.07 15.31 2.20
CA THR A 739 32.43 14.06 2.89
C THR A 739 33.43 14.36 3.99
N LEU A 740 33.04 14.13 5.23
CA LEU A 740 33.82 14.54 6.40
C LEU A 740 34.88 13.52 6.83
N SER A 741 34.72 12.26 6.41
CA SER A 741 35.66 11.18 6.72
C SER A 741 35.55 10.05 5.70
N ILE A 742 36.66 9.40 5.40
CA ILE A 742 36.69 8.19 4.57
C ILE A 742 36.76 6.92 5.42
N GLN A 743 37.47 6.95 6.55
CA GLN A 743 37.71 5.77 7.40
C GLN A 743 36.83 5.74 8.67
N HIS A 744 36.18 6.86 9.01
CA HIS A 744 35.34 7.05 10.18
C HIS A 744 35.97 6.54 11.48
N LYS A 745 37.28 6.74 11.66
CA LYS A 745 37.96 6.30 12.89
C LYS A 745 37.63 7.23 14.06
N ASN A 746 37.52 6.65 15.25
CA ASN A 746 37.16 7.37 16.49
C ASN A 746 38.18 8.45 16.92
N ASP A 747 39.38 8.47 16.34
CA ASP A 747 40.47 9.39 16.63
C ASP A 747 40.52 10.62 15.70
N GLU A 748 39.60 10.73 14.73
CA GLU A 748 39.54 11.85 13.78
C GLU A 748 38.89 13.13 14.35
N GLY A 749 38.49 13.14 15.63
CA GLY A 749 38.03 14.35 16.34
C GLY A 749 36.66 14.91 15.93
N MET A 750 35.91 14.19 15.08
CA MET A 750 34.59 14.61 14.57
C MET A 750 33.43 14.27 15.52
N ASP A 751 32.53 15.23 15.77
CA ASP A 751 31.32 15.00 16.60
C ASP A 751 30.15 14.42 15.78
N PHE A 752 30.28 13.15 15.42
CA PHE A 752 29.22 12.40 14.73
C PHE A 752 27.92 12.30 15.56
N SER A 753 28.02 12.38 16.89
CA SER A 753 26.84 12.32 17.78
C SER A 753 26.04 13.62 17.74
N GLY A 754 26.72 14.77 17.70
CA GLY A 754 26.12 16.08 17.48
C GLY A 754 25.45 16.22 16.12
N MET A 755 26.11 15.74 15.06
CA MET A 755 25.55 15.66 13.70
C MET A 755 24.29 14.82 13.62
N MET A 756 24.31 13.61 14.20
CA MET A 756 23.14 12.73 14.24
C MET A 756 21.99 13.38 14.99
N ARG A 757 22.27 14.02 16.14
CA ARG A 757 21.26 14.77 16.88
C ARG A 757 20.63 15.85 16.00
N PHE A 758 21.44 16.67 15.33
CA PHE A 758 20.92 17.72 14.45
C PHE A 758 20.08 17.18 13.29
N ASN A 759 20.53 16.13 12.61
CA ASN A 759 19.78 15.52 11.49
C ASN A 759 18.37 15.03 11.90
N PHE A 760 18.18 14.67 13.17
CA PHE A 760 16.89 14.18 13.68
C PHE A 760 16.12 15.18 14.56
N THR A 761 16.74 16.27 15.03
CA THR A 761 16.08 17.28 15.89
C THR A 761 15.87 18.64 15.22
N ALA A 762 16.55 18.94 14.11
CA ALA A 762 16.46 20.23 13.43
C ALA A 762 15.77 20.18 12.07
N VAL A 763 15.38 18.99 11.61
CA VAL A 763 14.63 18.79 10.36
C VAL A 763 13.19 18.43 10.72
N ASP A 764 12.39 19.44 11.05
CA ASP A 764 10.96 19.30 11.39
C ASP A 764 10.08 18.81 10.20
N ASP A 765 10.67 18.62 9.01
CA ASP A 765 9.95 18.44 7.75
C ASP A 765 10.58 17.33 6.86
N SER A 766 11.04 16.22 7.44
CA SER A 766 11.48 15.08 6.62
C SER A 766 10.27 14.41 5.95
N PRO A 767 10.18 14.36 4.60
CA PRO A 767 9.07 13.72 3.91
C PRO A 767 9.09 12.18 4.03
N VAL A 768 10.13 11.63 4.67
CA VAL A 768 10.38 10.20 4.80
C VAL A 768 10.02 9.72 6.20
N ARG A 769 9.05 8.81 6.29
CA ARG A 769 8.65 8.20 7.57
C ARG A 769 9.77 7.34 8.16
N LEU A 770 10.05 7.52 9.45
CA LEU A 770 10.94 6.64 10.20
C LEU A 770 10.22 5.33 10.49
N THR A 771 10.73 4.23 9.94
CA THR A 771 10.21 2.88 10.17
C THR A 771 11.24 2.04 10.91
N ASN A 772 10.81 0.94 11.54
CA ASN A 772 11.73 -0.02 12.17
C ASN A 772 12.78 -0.54 11.18
N SER A 773 12.39 -0.78 9.92
CA SER A 773 13.29 -1.21 8.84
C SER A 773 14.36 -0.16 8.56
N ARG A 774 13.97 1.12 8.41
CA ARG A 774 14.91 2.23 8.14
C ARG A 774 15.85 2.52 9.32
N LEU A 775 15.33 2.48 10.56
CA LEU A 775 16.12 2.70 11.77
C LEU A 775 17.13 1.58 12.02
N SER A 776 16.71 0.32 11.89
CA SER A 776 17.62 -0.82 12.01
C SER A 776 18.65 -0.87 10.87
N ALA A 777 18.26 -0.54 9.63
CA ALA A 777 19.19 -0.44 8.50
C ALA A 777 20.27 0.61 8.73
N MET A 778 19.87 1.82 9.13
CA MET A 778 20.81 2.88 9.52
C MET A 778 21.77 2.38 10.61
N GLY A 779 21.25 1.74 11.65
CA GLY A 779 22.07 1.16 12.72
C GLY A 779 23.15 0.21 12.21
N ARG A 780 22.80 -0.68 11.26
CA ARG A 780 23.76 -1.61 10.66
C ARG A 780 24.77 -0.90 9.76
N TRP A 781 24.31 -0.08 8.85
CA TRP A 781 25.19 0.61 7.90
C TRP A 781 26.16 1.55 8.60
N MET A 782 25.78 2.19 9.71
CA MET A 782 26.70 2.99 10.52
C MET A 782 27.79 2.15 11.20
N VAL A 783 27.45 0.94 11.66
CA VAL A 783 28.48 0.01 12.18
C VAL A 783 29.44 -0.41 11.06
N LEU A 784 28.91 -0.68 9.87
CA LEU A 784 29.71 -1.09 8.71
C LEU A 784 30.61 0.04 8.20
N LEU A 785 30.11 1.29 8.17
CA LEU A 785 30.88 2.48 7.79
C LEU A 785 32.18 2.62 8.61
N ASN A 786 32.12 2.38 9.92
CA ASN A 786 33.29 2.44 10.81
C ASN A 786 34.27 1.27 10.63
N ALA A 787 33.88 0.24 9.87
CA ALA A 787 34.64 -0.97 9.63
C ALA A 787 34.97 -1.17 8.14
N LEU A 788 34.65 -0.20 7.27
CA LEU A 788 34.93 -0.29 5.83
C LEU A 788 36.43 -0.39 5.59
N ASP A 789 36.83 -1.44 4.85
CA ASP A 789 38.19 -1.54 4.32
C ASP A 789 38.26 -0.73 3.02
N VAL A 790 38.72 0.51 3.13
CA VAL A 790 38.77 1.42 1.99
C VAL A 790 40.08 1.24 1.24
N HIS A 791 39.99 0.58 0.09
CA HIS A 791 41.10 0.52 -0.86
C HIS A 791 41.18 1.83 -1.67
N PRO A 792 42.38 2.42 -1.83
CA PRO A 792 42.54 3.61 -2.67
C PRO A 792 42.19 3.30 -4.13
N THR A 793 41.41 4.17 -4.75
CA THR A 793 41.14 4.16 -6.20
C THR A 793 42.14 5.05 -6.93
N THR A 794 42.50 4.67 -8.15
CA THR A 794 43.31 5.48 -9.07
C THR A 794 42.47 6.49 -9.86
N ALA A 795 41.13 6.44 -9.79
CA ALA A 795 40.24 7.42 -10.39
C ALA A 795 40.54 8.85 -9.88
N PRO A 796 40.40 9.89 -10.72
CA PRO A 796 40.45 11.28 -10.27
C PRO A 796 39.37 11.54 -9.22
N VAL A 797 39.69 12.30 -8.18
CA VAL A 797 38.74 12.62 -7.10
C VAL A 797 38.54 14.13 -7.01
N LEU A 798 37.27 14.57 -6.91
CA LEU A 798 36.89 15.94 -6.60
C LEU A 798 36.28 15.98 -5.21
N GLU A 799 36.76 16.88 -4.36
CA GLU A 799 36.20 17.16 -3.04
C GLU A 799 35.58 18.56 -3.05
N ILE A 800 34.25 18.63 -2.93
CA ILE A 800 33.54 19.90 -2.73
C ILE A 800 33.30 20.09 -1.23
N LYS A 801 33.93 21.10 -0.63
CA LYS A 801 33.89 21.33 0.83
C LYS A 801 33.08 22.58 1.19
N CYS A 802 32.19 22.46 2.15
CA CYS A 802 31.35 23.56 2.62
C CYS A 802 32.15 24.57 3.47
N THR A 803 31.92 25.87 3.28
CA THR A 803 32.55 26.93 4.11
C THR A 803 31.66 27.37 5.28
N ARG A 804 30.34 27.15 5.22
CA ARG A 804 29.40 27.55 6.27
C ARG A 804 29.30 26.48 7.35
N ALA A 805 29.16 26.91 8.60
CA ALA A 805 29.00 26.00 9.73
C ALA A 805 27.73 25.14 9.58
N LEU A 806 27.83 23.88 10.01
CA LEU A 806 26.74 22.91 9.98
C LEU A 806 25.52 23.37 10.80
N ILE A 807 25.75 23.96 11.97
CA ILE A 807 24.72 24.41 12.93
C ILE A 807 25.16 25.65 13.71
N GLU A 808 24.19 26.40 14.25
CA GLU A 808 24.43 27.46 15.21
C GLU A 808 25.06 26.87 16.50
N GLY A 809 26.33 27.20 16.78
CA GLY A 809 27.07 26.70 17.94
C GLY A 809 28.17 25.67 17.66
N VAL A 810 28.32 25.20 16.41
CA VAL A 810 29.52 24.45 15.95
C VAL A 810 30.41 25.40 15.16
N PRO A 811 31.74 25.42 15.38
CA PRO A 811 32.64 26.29 14.63
C PRO A 811 32.54 25.99 13.13
N ALA A 812 32.59 27.04 12.30
CA ALA A 812 32.81 26.86 10.86
C ALA A 812 34.10 26.06 10.64
N PRO A 813 34.19 25.24 9.57
CA PRO A 813 35.39 24.48 9.27
C PRO A 813 36.61 25.39 9.21
N ASP A 814 37.72 24.93 9.79
CA ASP A 814 38.94 25.73 9.93
C ASP A 814 39.47 26.12 8.54
N ALA A 815 39.59 27.43 8.30
CA ALA A 815 40.02 27.99 7.03
C ALA A 815 41.40 27.49 6.61
N ASP A 816 42.26 27.12 7.56
CA ASP A 816 43.60 26.60 7.30
C ASP A 816 43.58 25.14 6.82
N THR A 817 42.54 24.36 7.15
CA THR A 817 42.38 22.93 6.77
C THR A 817 41.38 22.70 5.64
N LEU A 818 40.59 23.72 5.29
CA LEU A 818 39.55 23.64 4.26
C LEU A 818 40.10 23.26 2.86
N HIS A 819 41.39 23.51 2.62
CA HIS A 819 42.07 23.18 1.38
C HIS A 819 42.83 21.83 1.43
N GLU A 820 42.93 21.19 2.59
CA GLU A 820 43.59 19.91 2.73
C GLU A 820 42.68 18.79 2.19
N PRO A 821 43.13 17.94 1.27
CA PRO A 821 42.31 16.87 0.71
C PRO A 821 42.16 15.71 1.71
N LEU A 822 40.98 15.09 1.77
CA LEU A 822 40.76 13.84 2.53
C LEU A 822 41.50 12.67 1.91
N VAL A 823 41.60 12.63 0.58
CA VAL A 823 42.38 11.61 -0.12
C VAL A 823 43.54 12.27 -0.88
N PRO A 824 44.77 11.74 -0.83
CA PRO A 824 45.95 12.43 -1.37
C PRO A 824 45.87 12.86 -2.84
N SER A 825 45.04 12.21 -3.65
CA SER A 825 44.84 12.50 -5.08
C SER A 825 43.70 13.47 -5.39
N ALA A 826 42.99 14.00 -4.37
CA ALA A 826 41.80 14.82 -4.59
C ALA A 826 42.10 16.26 -4.98
N THR A 827 41.30 16.77 -5.91
CA THR A 827 41.17 18.18 -6.20
C THR A 827 40.14 18.79 -5.26
N VAL A 828 40.54 19.74 -4.41
CA VAL A 828 39.61 20.38 -3.45
C VAL A 828 38.99 21.66 -4.04
N ARG A 829 37.68 21.84 -3.85
CA ARG A 829 36.90 23.01 -4.24
C ARG A 829 36.00 23.47 -3.08
N PRO A 830 36.37 24.52 -2.35
CA PRO A 830 35.49 25.13 -1.37
C PRO A 830 34.26 25.77 -2.01
N VAL A 831 33.11 25.70 -1.35
CA VAL A 831 31.85 26.31 -1.79
C VAL A 831 31.11 26.97 -0.63
N ASP A 832 30.51 28.13 -0.91
CA ASP A 832 29.67 28.85 0.05
C ASP A 832 28.30 28.19 0.21
N ALA A 833 28.29 27.11 0.99
CA ALA A 833 27.13 26.32 1.38
C ALA A 833 27.37 25.73 2.79
N ASP A 834 26.31 25.30 3.46
CA ASP A 834 26.40 24.38 4.60
C ASP A 834 26.16 22.94 4.14
N HIS A 835 26.41 21.97 5.01
CA HIS A 835 26.33 20.55 4.69
C HIS A 835 24.99 20.11 4.07
N LEU A 836 23.86 20.63 4.56
CA LEU A 836 22.53 20.20 4.09
C LEU A 836 22.11 20.95 2.82
N SER A 837 22.37 22.26 2.78
CA SER A 837 22.04 23.11 1.63
C SER A 837 22.86 22.76 0.38
N LEU A 838 24.04 22.17 0.53
CA LEU A 838 24.92 21.79 -0.59
C LEU A 838 24.22 20.94 -1.66
N ILE A 839 23.30 20.07 -1.27
CA ILE A 839 22.51 19.22 -2.19
C ILE A 839 21.05 19.66 -2.31
N ARG A 840 20.70 20.79 -1.70
CA ARG A 840 19.36 21.39 -1.68
C ARG A 840 19.39 22.83 -2.19
N GLU A 841 19.26 23.82 -1.30
CA GLU A 841 19.11 25.23 -1.64
C GLU A 841 20.33 25.80 -2.39
N ASP A 842 21.53 25.29 -2.11
CA ASP A 842 22.79 25.68 -2.74
C ASP A 842 23.28 24.69 -3.81
N SER A 843 22.44 23.70 -4.19
CA SER A 843 22.81 22.63 -5.14
C SER A 843 23.27 23.12 -6.52
N ALA A 844 22.78 24.29 -6.96
CA ALA A 844 23.24 24.92 -8.20
C ALA A 844 24.76 25.21 -8.19
N LYS A 845 25.33 25.62 -7.04
CA LYS A 845 26.76 25.91 -6.90
C LYS A 845 27.59 24.64 -6.98
N ALA A 846 27.12 23.58 -6.32
CA ALA A 846 27.77 22.26 -6.35
C ALA A 846 27.76 21.67 -7.77
N ALA A 847 26.59 21.70 -8.43
CA ALA A 847 26.44 21.20 -9.80
C ALA A 847 27.37 21.93 -10.79
N ALA A 848 27.49 23.26 -10.69
CA ALA A 848 28.38 24.04 -11.53
C ALA A 848 29.86 23.63 -11.37
N LEU A 849 30.32 23.45 -10.13
CA LEU A 849 31.70 23.01 -9.84
C LEU A 849 31.97 21.60 -10.36
N MET A 850 30.99 20.70 -10.24
CA MET A 850 31.07 19.34 -10.78
C MET A 850 31.17 19.35 -12.30
N GLU A 851 30.27 20.06 -12.99
CA GLU A 851 30.23 20.07 -14.46
C GLU A 851 31.49 20.73 -15.05
N GLU A 852 31.98 21.82 -14.45
CA GLU A 852 33.24 22.47 -14.86
C GLU A 852 34.42 21.49 -14.77
N TRP A 853 34.55 20.79 -13.65
CA TRP A 853 35.66 19.86 -13.42
C TRP A 853 35.58 18.60 -14.27
N LEU A 854 34.38 18.03 -14.42
CA LEU A 854 34.15 16.84 -15.24
C LEU A 854 34.38 17.12 -16.72
N THR A 855 33.91 18.26 -17.23
CA THR A 855 34.16 18.66 -18.62
C THR A 855 35.66 18.80 -18.89
N ALA A 856 36.41 19.43 -17.98
CA ALA A 856 37.86 19.57 -18.12
C ALA A 856 38.61 18.21 -18.09
N LEU A 857 38.12 17.25 -17.30
CA LEU A 857 38.64 15.88 -17.28
C LEU A 857 38.35 15.13 -18.58
N GLU A 858 37.13 15.23 -19.09
CA GLU A 858 36.68 14.58 -20.32
C GLU A 858 37.47 15.13 -21.53
N GLU A 859 37.66 16.45 -21.62
CA GLU A 859 38.50 17.09 -22.65
C GLU A 859 39.97 16.63 -22.57
N SER A 860 40.50 16.49 -21.37
CA SER A 860 41.88 16.02 -21.15
C SER A 860 42.06 14.55 -21.53
N ALA A 861 41.04 13.71 -21.33
CA ALA A 861 41.06 12.30 -21.71
C ALA A 861 40.97 12.10 -23.24
N VAL A 862 40.17 12.92 -23.92
CA VAL A 862 40.07 12.92 -25.40
C VAL A 862 41.37 13.40 -26.06
N SER A 863 42.11 14.32 -25.42
CA SER A 863 43.40 14.82 -25.93
C SER A 863 44.57 13.83 -25.69
N ALA A 864 44.40 12.85 -24.81
CA ALA A 864 45.41 11.84 -24.46
C ALA A 864 45.24 10.50 -25.23
N GLN A 865 44.11 10.29 -25.89
CA GLN A 865 43.86 9.22 -26.87
C GLN A 865 44.30 9.67 -28.27
#